data_AF-A0A8X6KJ12-F1
#
_entry.id   AF-A0A8X6KJ12-F1
#
_cell.length_a   1.000
_cell.length_b   1.000
_cell.length_c   1.000
_cell.angle_alpha   90.00
_cell.angle_beta   90.00
_cell.angle_gamma   90.00
#
_symmetry.space_group_name_H-M   'P 1'
#
loop_
_entity.id
_entity.type
_entity.pdbx_description
1 polymer ?
#
loop_
_entity_poly.entity_id
_entity_poly.type
_entity_poly.pdbx_seq_one_letter_code
_entity_poly.pdbx_strand_id
1 'polypeptide(L)'
;MIKNLTFLCLIFGLISSCSFSNRFNCTAGHYKIGSSYTINGITYYPKNCKHYEEIGTASWYGIEDHGTLTANGEVFNRHLISAAHKTLPLPCFALVTNLENGRKLVVRINDRGPFIEGRIIDLSEKAAQVLGFHKVGLAKVKVQYLRKMSEQLIQNTPHYRKQYEKEMQKRHPKQDSAESKGYVAFFKSAHAAKSAASKLRNQGIKNVRLLFKNDQYCVKVSYRQTELKQLLELTEKNTASFVVVKGRRRIGKSRLIQEFGKHFEQYYSFIGLPPEKHTTTSHQLNEFSRQVARQFNTSFARYDDWSDLLWAVGERLLSGKILLLLDEISWMGSKDPTFLGKIKNFWDTQLKNNNKLIFVICGSASSWIEKNILSSTGFVGRISLTLTLGELSLSDCNRFWPKNISAYEKFKVLAVTGGIPKYLEEVNFKHSAEENIKKLCFTKGGFLVEEFDQIFSDLFMRKTAFYKQIVRALSTGAKEQEEICTALNIARHGRISEYLHELELADFIAKDHTWNIQTGIITDIGTITDTTTHPNSDQIFHIKTQNLSSISKGDSIACSGVCLTVVDIMSDIFTVQVSQETMKVANSNTWKIGKKINLEQAMRLSDKIDGHLVQGHVDGIVKILTIERNLDSHEIKLSCPQELIKFVAKKGSVTLNGVSLTVNSVITRPLSKFVCGEKFLGEAQASTAEYLNVFEEHSQALTTKLPSEIEFQKGSAEFTVNIIPYTWENTTFQYNKINDYLNLEIDMIARYLDQLMQHKYN
;
A
#
# COMPACT_ATOMS: atom_id res chain seq x y z
N MET A 1 49.51 25.50 57.93
CA MET A 1 48.18 26.04 58.30
C MET A 1 47.27 25.90 57.08
N ILE A 2 46.62 24.77 56.82
CA ILE A 2 45.44 24.17 57.50
C ILE A 2 44.24 25.14 57.55
N LYS A 3 43.25 24.90 56.67
CA LYS A 3 41.82 24.62 56.98
C LYS A 3 40.98 24.89 55.72
N ASN A 4 40.57 23.82 55.02
CA ASN A 4 39.25 23.67 54.35
C ASN A 4 39.12 22.33 53.58
N LEU A 5 39.68 21.24 54.15
CA LEU A 5 39.54 19.88 53.61
C LEU A 5 38.96 18.88 54.64
N THR A 6 38.25 19.39 55.66
CA THR A 6 37.73 18.58 56.80
C THR A 6 36.21 18.45 56.86
N PHE A 7 35.46 18.80 55.81
CA PHE A 7 34.01 18.52 55.77
C PHE A 7 33.62 17.38 54.82
N LEU A 8 34.56 16.84 54.02
CA LEU A 8 34.28 15.79 53.03
C LEU A 8 34.78 14.37 53.42
N CYS A 9 35.48 14.22 54.54
CA CYS A 9 36.09 12.93 54.93
C CYS A 9 35.35 12.16 56.05
N LEU A 10 34.20 12.64 56.54
CA LEU A 10 33.45 11.98 57.64
C LEU A 10 32.31 11.05 57.18
N ILE A 11 32.19 10.76 55.87
CA ILE A 11 31.16 9.84 55.34
C ILE A 11 31.77 8.60 54.64
N PHE A 12 33.08 8.53 54.41
CA PHE A 12 33.72 7.40 53.72
C PHE A 12 34.49 6.41 54.62
N GLY A 13 34.48 6.60 55.93
CA GLY A 13 35.29 5.82 56.89
C GLY A 13 34.51 4.97 57.89
N LEU A 14 33.41 4.32 57.50
CA LEU A 14 32.71 3.30 58.31
C LEU A 14 32.09 2.22 57.40
N ILE A 15 32.89 1.71 56.47
CA ILE A 15 32.59 0.47 55.72
C ILE A 15 33.67 -0.55 56.05
N SER A 16 33.66 -1.05 57.28
CA SER A 16 34.12 -2.41 57.56
C SER A 16 33.44 -2.91 58.84
N SER A 17 32.71 -4.01 58.71
CA SER A 17 32.25 -4.88 59.79
C SER A 17 31.46 -4.22 60.94
N CYS A 18 30.13 -4.10 60.76
CA CYS A 18 29.10 -4.56 61.71
C CYS A 18 27.70 -4.05 61.30
N SER A 19 26.91 -4.95 60.72
CA SER A 19 25.45 -5.08 60.88
C SER A 19 24.59 -3.81 60.98
N PHE A 20 24.40 -3.10 59.86
CA PHE A 20 23.22 -2.22 59.66
C PHE A 20 22.01 -2.99 59.08
N SER A 21 22.03 -4.32 59.14
CA SER A 21 21.00 -5.20 58.58
C SER A 21 19.80 -5.46 59.49
N ASN A 22 19.77 -4.95 60.74
CA ASN A 22 18.74 -5.36 61.72
C ASN A 22 17.93 -4.21 62.36
N ARG A 23 17.36 -3.30 61.56
CA ARG A 23 16.23 -2.44 62.01
C ARG A 23 15.06 -2.30 61.04
N PHE A 24 14.97 -3.15 60.02
CA PHE A 24 13.78 -3.26 59.16
C PHE A 24 13.42 -4.73 58.92
N ASN A 25 13.05 -5.44 59.99
CA ASN A 25 12.33 -6.70 59.85
C ASN A 25 10.83 -6.40 59.65
N CYS A 26 10.40 -6.28 58.39
CA CYS A 26 8.99 -6.36 57.98
C CYS A 26 8.90 -7.06 56.61
N THR A 27 8.50 -8.33 56.65
CA THR A 27 7.68 -9.07 55.66
C THR A 27 7.77 -8.65 54.17
N ALA A 28 8.38 -9.52 53.36
CA ALA A 28 8.05 -9.91 51.98
C ALA A 28 7.34 -8.91 51.02
N GLY A 29 7.61 -7.61 51.11
CA GLY A 29 7.18 -6.63 50.11
C GLY A 29 7.72 -7.00 48.73
N HIS A 30 7.06 -6.53 47.67
CA HIS A 30 7.53 -6.71 46.30
C HIS A 30 7.66 -5.37 45.58
N TYR A 31 8.74 -5.25 44.82
CA TYR A 31 8.91 -4.11 43.92
C TYR A 31 7.85 -4.18 42.83
N LYS A 32 7.07 -3.11 42.70
CA LYS A 32 6.16 -2.91 41.59
C LYS A 32 6.04 -1.44 41.24
N ILE A 33 5.91 -1.17 39.95
CA ILE A 33 5.34 0.10 39.52
C ILE A 33 3.81 -0.05 39.48
N GLY A 34 3.30 -1.21 39.05
CA GLY A 34 1.87 -1.52 39.03
C GLY A 34 1.17 -1.12 37.73
N SER A 35 0.07 -1.80 37.42
CA SER A 35 -0.82 -1.49 36.29
C SER A 35 -1.63 -0.22 36.55
N SER A 36 -2.20 0.38 35.51
CA SER A 36 -3.21 1.44 35.69
C SER A 36 -4.40 0.91 36.48
N TYR A 37 -4.97 1.76 37.33
CA TYR A 37 -6.10 1.39 38.17
C TYR A 37 -7.05 2.58 38.33
N THR A 38 -8.33 2.31 38.54
CA THR A 38 -9.39 3.32 38.61
C THR A 38 -10.00 3.31 40.01
N ILE A 39 -10.07 4.49 40.65
CA ILE A 39 -10.75 4.70 41.93
C ILE A 39 -11.66 5.91 41.75
N ASN A 40 -12.93 5.79 42.16
CA ASN A 40 -13.94 6.87 42.08
C ASN A 40 -14.04 7.51 40.68
N GLY A 41 -13.95 6.71 39.61
CA GLY A 41 -14.01 7.17 38.22
C GLY A 41 -12.73 7.82 37.67
N ILE A 42 -11.71 8.05 38.51
CA ILE A 42 -10.41 8.62 38.10
C ILE A 42 -9.41 7.49 37.88
N THR A 43 -8.80 7.45 36.70
CA THR A 43 -7.77 6.44 36.35
C THR A 43 -6.37 6.97 36.63
N TYR A 44 -5.62 6.25 37.47
CA TYR A 44 -4.23 6.55 37.81
C TYR A 44 -3.28 5.66 37.02
N TYR A 45 -2.16 6.25 36.58
CA TYR A 45 -1.15 5.57 35.76
C TYR A 45 0.21 5.54 36.48
N PRO A 46 0.48 4.53 37.31
CA PRO A 46 1.80 4.37 37.93
C PRO A 46 2.93 4.23 36.92
N LYS A 47 4.01 5.01 37.12
CA LYS A 47 5.15 5.05 36.20
C LYS A 47 6.46 5.03 36.95
N ASN A 48 7.48 4.42 36.34
CA ASN A 48 8.85 4.62 36.79
C ASN A 48 9.28 6.03 36.36
N CYS A 49 9.53 6.93 37.30
CA CYS A 49 9.92 8.30 37.02
C CYS A 49 11.43 8.47 37.24
N LYS A 50 12.13 9.05 36.26
CA LYS A 50 13.53 9.49 36.45
C LYS A 50 13.61 10.75 37.31
N HIS A 51 12.58 11.59 37.22
CA HIS A 51 12.39 12.80 38.01
C HIS A 51 10.89 12.98 38.29
N TYR A 52 10.56 13.42 39.50
CA TYR A 52 9.22 13.78 39.92
C TYR A 52 9.33 14.88 40.96
N GLU A 53 8.56 15.94 40.75
CA GLU A 53 8.43 17.07 41.66
C GLU A 53 7.00 17.61 41.55
N GLU A 54 6.29 17.68 42.67
CA GLU A 54 4.92 18.19 42.72
C GLU A 54 4.70 18.99 44.01
N ILE A 55 3.97 20.10 43.90
CA ILE A 55 3.50 20.89 45.04
C ILE A 55 2.00 20.67 45.19
N GLY A 56 1.56 20.33 46.38
CA GLY A 56 0.15 20.07 46.66
C GLY A 56 -0.10 19.80 48.12
N THR A 57 -1.32 19.39 48.45
CA THR A 57 -1.73 19.14 49.83
C THR A 57 -1.34 17.72 50.24
N ALA A 58 -0.66 17.60 51.38
CA ALA A 58 -0.47 16.34 52.08
C ALA A 58 -1.57 16.14 53.13
N SER A 59 -1.95 14.89 53.34
CA SER A 59 -2.65 14.44 54.54
C SER A 59 -1.81 13.41 55.28
N TRP A 60 -2.32 12.92 56.41
CA TRP A 60 -1.81 11.72 57.04
C TRP A 60 -2.93 10.74 57.36
N TYR A 61 -2.61 9.45 57.29
CA TYR A 61 -3.53 8.34 57.53
C TYR A 61 -2.97 7.38 58.59
N GLY A 62 -3.77 6.39 58.98
CA GLY A 62 -3.23 5.20 59.63
C GLY A 62 -3.66 4.90 61.05
N ILE A 63 -4.85 5.32 61.49
CA ILE A 63 -5.44 4.75 62.72
C ILE A 63 -6.04 3.38 62.41
N GLU A 64 -6.91 3.31 61.41
CA GLU A 64 -7.67 2.10 61.06
C GLU A 64 -6.85 1.11 60.22
N ASP A 65 -5.85 1.60 59.48
CA ASP A 65 -5.03 0.78 58.57
C ASP A 65 -3.84 0.10 59.27
N HIS A 66 -3.60 0.35 60.56
CA HIS A 66 -2.45 -0.21 61.27
C HIS A 66 -2.48 -1.75 61.26
N GLY A 67 -1.42 -2.38 60.77
CA GLY A 67 -1.33 -3.84 60.63
C GLY A 67 -1.91 -4.41 59.34
N THR A 68 -2.51 -3.58 58.47
CA THR A 68 -2.97 -4.01 57.13
C THR A 68 -1.81 -4.11 56.14
N LEU A 69 -2.06 -4.76 54.98
CA LEU A 69 -1.07 -4.84 53.90
C LEU A 69 -1.13 -3.59 53.03
N THR A 70 0.01 -2.93 52.86
CA THR A 70 0.19 -1.85 51.89
C THR A 70 0.06 -2.40 50.47
N ALA A 71 -0.09 -1.50 49.49
CA ALA A 71 -0.13 -1.88 48.09
C ALA A 71 1.05 -2.76 47.69
N ASN A 72 2.27 -2.55 48.19
CA ASN A 72 3.43 -3.39 47.85
C ASN A 72 3.56 -4.68 48.69
N GLY A 73 2.60 -4.98 49.56
CA GLY A 73 2.56 -6.18 50.39
C GLY A 73 3.38 -6.10 51.68
N GLU A 74 3.88 -4.93 52.06
CA GLU A 74 4.47 -4.70 53.38
C GLU A 74 3.35 -4.53 54.42
N VAL A 75 3.59 -4.85 55.69
CA VAL A 75 2.64 -4.51 56.77
C VAL A 75 2.77 -3.03 57.10
N PHE A 76 1.66 -2.29 57.02
CA PHE A 76 1.61 -0.87 57.34
C PHE A 76 1.78 -0.65 58.85
N ASN A 77 2.73 0.22 59.22
CA ASN A 77 2.96 0.64 60.60
C ASN A 77 3.02 2.17 60.69
N ARG A 78 1.98 2.76 61.28
CA ARG A 78 1.83 4.21 61.51
C ARG A 78 2.99 4.88 62.26
N HIS A 79 3.76 4.13 63.04
CA HIS A 79 4.89 4.63 63.83
C HIS A 79 6.21 4.65 63.03
N LEU A 80 6.24 4.09 61.82
CA LEU A 80 7.38 4.15 60.90
C LEU A 80 7.25 5.31 59.91
N ILE A 81 8.38 5.78 59.36
CA ILE A 81 8.40 6.86 58.37
C ILE A 81 8.07 6.28 56.99
N SER A 82 6.78 6.26 56.66
CA SER A 82 6.26 5.84 55.35
C SER A 82 5.20 6.81 54.78
N ALA A 83 4.83 6.61 53.52
CA ALA A 83 3.81 7.37 52.82
C ALA A 83 3.13 6.55 51.70
N ALA A 84 1.90 6.95 51.34
CA ALA A 84 1.17 6.49 50.17
C ALA A 84 1.24 7.54 49.04
N HIS A 85 1.44 7.08 47.81
CA HIS A 85 1.45 7.94 46.63
C HIS A 85 0.73 7.32 45.44
N LYS A 86 0.00 8.14 44.68
CA LYS A 86 -0.84 7.72 43.55
C LYS A 86 -0.05 6.97 42.45
N THR A 87 1.12 7.47 42.07
CA THR A 87 1.79 7.03 40.82
C THR A 87 3.28 6.67 40.92
N LEU A 88 3.95 6.86 42.06
CA LEU A 88 5.39 6.61 42.21
C LEU A 88 5.68 5.10 42.32
N PRO A 89 6.87 4.61 41.92
CA PRO A 89 7.22 3.19 42.07
C PRO A 89 7.22 2.77 43.54
N LEU A 90 6.87 1.51 43.84
CA LEU A 90 6.85 0.98 45.19
C LEU A 90 7.84 -0.19 45.33
N PRO A 91 8.62 -0.28 46.41
CA PRO A 91 8.91 0.81 47.32
C PRO A 91 9.88 1.84 46.68
N CYS A 92 9.79 3.11 47.08
CA CYS A 92 10.79 4.12 46.72
C CYS A 92 10.99 5.18 47.82
N PHE A 93 11.86 6.17 47.59
CA PHE A 93 12.07 7.29 48.51
C PHE A 93 11.71 8.63 47.86
N ALA A 94 11.10 9.52 48.65
CA ALA A 94 10.86 10.90 48.28
C ALA A 94 11.23 11.86 49.41
N LEU A 95 11.73 13.05 49.07
CA LEU A 95 11.90 14.17 49.97
C LEU A 95 10.60 14.97 50.00
N VAL A 96 10.00 15.08 51.18
CA VAL A 96 8.82 15.90 51.41
C VAL A 96 9.25 17.14 52.17
N THR A 97 8.98 18.31 51.63
CA THR A 97 9.19 19.60 52.28
C THR A 97 7.84 20.19 52.64
N ASN A 98 7.58 20.41 53.94
CA ASN A 98 6.45 21.23 54.37
C ASN A 98 6.79 22.69 54.05
N LEU A 99 5.96 23.33 53.21
CA LEU A 99 6.20 24.68 52.73
C LEU A 99 5.82 25.76 53.75
N GLU A 100 5.04 25.41 54.78
CA GLU A 100 4.59 26.35 55.81
C GLU A 100 5.66 26.56 56.90
N ASN A 101 6.41 25.51 57.25
CA ASN A 101 7.41 25.55 58.32
C ASN A 101 8.84 25.19 57.86
N GLY A 102 9.04 24.93 56.56
CA GLY A 102 10.33 24.61 55.95
C GLY A 102 10.92 23.25 56.32
N ARG A 103 10.24 22.43 57.15
CA ARG A 103 10.75 21.12 57.57
C ARG A 103 10.78 20.15 56.41
N LYS A 104 11.81 19.31 56.38
CA LYS A 104 12.04 18.33 55.31
C LYS A 104 12.21 16.94 55.89
N LEU A 105 11.64 15.94 55.20
CA LEU A 105 11.76 14.55 55.61
C LEU A 105 11.87 13.65 54.38
N VAL A 106 12.82 12.71 54.42
CA VAL A 106 12.87 11.62 53.45
C VAL A 106 11.91 10.53 53.92
N VAL A 107 10.95 10.17 53.06
CA VAL A 107 9.92 9.17 53.38
C VAL A 107 9.99 7.99 52.42
N ARG A 108 9.73 6.79 52.96
CA ARG A 108 9.57 5.58 52.15
C ARG A 108 8.14 5.55 51.60
N ILE A 109 8.00 5.45 50.29
CA ILE A 109 6.71 5.27 49.64
C ILE A 109 6.53 3.79 49.36
N ASN A 110 5.59 3.16 50.05
CA ASN A 110 5.30 1.73 49.93
C ASN A 110 3.81 1.45 49.67
N ASP A 111 2.97 2.48 49.58
CA ASP A 111 1.53 2.35 49.39
C ASP A 111 0.94 3.28 48.30
N ARG A 112 -0.34 3.06 47.95
CA ARG A 112 -1.11 3.80 46.93
C ARG A 112 -2.18 4.66 47.60
N GLY A 113 -2.19 5.95 47.27
CA GLY A 113 -3.12 6.94 47.84
C GLY A 113 -2.49 8.33 47.81
N PRO A 114 -3.15 9.37 48.35
CA PRO A 114 -4.54 9.39 48.82
C PRO A 114 -5.51 9.46 47.63
N PHE A 115 -6.74 8.94 47.75
CA PHE A 115 -7.77 9.02 46.70
C PHE A 115 -8.77 10.15 46.91
N ILE A 116 -8.40 11.11 47.76
CA ILE A 116 -9.16 12.32 48.02
C ILE A 116 -8.69 13.41 47.04
N GLU A 117 -9.65 14.12 46.46
CA GLU A 117 -9.39 15.20 45.51
C GLU A 117 -8.53 16.31 46.16
N GLY A 118 -7.62 16.89 45.37
CA GLY A 118 -6.70 17.95 45.84
C GLY A 118 -5.50 17.49 46.69
N ARG A 119 -5.42 16.22 47.11
CA ARG A 119 -4.29 15.69 47.90
C ARG A 119 -3.30 14.90 47.04
N ILE A 120 -2.00 15.08 47.26
CA ILE A 120 -0.94 14.51 46.40
C ILE A 120 -0.15 13.39 47.08
N ILE A 121 -0.09 13.38 48.41
CA ILE A 121 0.62 12.38 49.21
C ILE A 121 -0.08 12.18 50.54
N ASP A 122 -0.07 10.94 51.05
CA ASP A 122 -0.64 10.61 52.36
C ASP A 122 0.47 10.06 53.24
N LEU A 123 0.76 10.71 54.35
CA LEU A 123 1.91 10.41 55.21
C LEU A 123 1.47 9.51 56.38
N SER A 124 2.41 8.69 56.86
CA SER A 124 2.25 8.04 58.17
C SER A 124 2.16 9.06 59.29
N GLU A 125 1.53 8.69 60.40
CA GLU A 125 1.46 9.53 61.60
C GLU A 125 2.86 10.00 62.05
N LYS A 126 3.85 9.10 62.08
CA LYS A 126 5.21 9.49 62.47
C LYS A 126 5.81 10.53 61.53
N ALA A 127 5.61 10.38 60.21
CA ALA A 127 6.10 11.35 59.24
C ALA A 127 5.39 12.73 59.39
N ALA A 128 4.09 12.74 59.69
CA ALA A 128 3.32 13.97 59.93
C ALA A 128 3.74 14.70 61.21
N GLN A 129 4.09 13.97 62.27
CA GLN A 129 4.65 14.53 63.50
C GLN A 129 5.99 15.22 63.23
N VAL A 130 6.89 14.57 62.49
CA VAL A 130 8.21 15.10 62.15
C VAL A 130 8.10 16.33 61.24
N LEU A 131 7.23 16.28 60.22
CA LEU A 131 6.96 17.41 59.32
C LEU A 131 6.10 18.52 59.96
N GLY A 132 5.61 18.31 61.19
CA GLY A 132 4.99 19.35 62.01
C GLY A 132 3.56 19.71 61.63
N PHE A 133 2.78 18.78 61.05
CA PHE A 133 1.37 19.02 60.69
C PHE A 133 0.39 17.98 61.24
N HIS A 134 0.85 17.05 62.10
CA HIS A 134 0.00 16.01 62.71
C HIS A 134 -1.28 16.57 63.37
N LYS A 135 -1.16 17.63 64.18
CA LYS A 135 -2.32 18.26 64.85
C LYS A 135 -3.29 18.96 63.89
N VAL A 136 -2.78 19.48 62.77
CA VAL A 136 -3.56 20.24 61.77
C VAL A 136 -4.23 19.29 60.77
N GLY A 137 -3.65 18.11 60.55
CA GLY A 137 -4.18 17.07 59.65
C GLY A 137 -3.73 17.23 58.20
N LEU A 138 -3.60 18.47 57.72
CA LEU A 138 -3.20 18.80 56.35
C LEU A 138 -2.01 19.76 56.35
N ALA A 139 -1.20 19.72 55.29
CA ALA A 139 -0.14 20.69 55.04
C ALA A 139 0.13 20.86 53.55
N LYS A 140 0.52 22.07 53.13
CA LYS A 140 1.04 22.27 51.77
C LYS A 140 2.49 21.79 51.69
N VAL A 141 2.75 20.83 50.81
CA VAL A 141 4.06 20.19 50.69
C VAL A 141 4.60 20.23 49.27
N LYS A 142 5.93 20.16 49.16
CA LYS A 142 6.65 19.83 47.93
C LYS A 142 7.19 18.40 48.04
N VAL A 143 6.83 17.53 47.11
CA VAL A 143 7.28 16.13 47.06
C VAL A 143 8.28 15.97 45.93
N GLN A 144 9.49 15.50 46.24
CA GLN A 144 10.58 15.29 45.27
C GLN A 144 11.06 13.85 45.29
N TYR A 145 11.05 13.17 44.15
CA TYR A 145 11.52 11.78 44.07
C TYR A 145 13.04 11.67 44.20
N LEU A 146 13.51 10.84 45.13
CA LEU A 146 14.93 10.62 45.39
C LEU A 146 15.45 9.40 44.61
N ARG A 147 15.82 9.65 43.36
CA ARG A 147 16.26 8.62 42.42
C ARG A 147 17.44 7.79 42.95
N LYS A 148 18.56 8.42 43.32
CA LYS A 148 19.79 7.71 43.73
C LYS A 148 19.54 6.77 44.91
N MET A 149 18.81 7.23 45.91
CA MET A 149 18.47 6.46 47.11
C MET A 149 17.49 5.32 46.79
N SER A 150 16.53 5.55 45.89
CA SER A 150 15.59 4.52 45.43
C SER A 150 16.28 3.43 44.59
N GLU A 151 17.24 3.80 43.74
CA GLU A 151 18.04 2.84 42.96
C GLU A 151 18.97 2.01 43.86
N GLN A 152 19.58 2.63 44.87
CA GLN A 152 20.38 1.91 45.87
C GLN A 152 19.55 0.88 46.65
N LEU A 153 18.31 1.21 47.02
CA LEU A 153 17.39 0.26 47.67
C LEU A 153 17.17 -0.99 46.80
N ILE A 154 16.97 -0.80 45.50
CA ILE A 154 16.75 -1.88 44.54
C ILE A 154 18.02 -2.73 44.40
N GLN A 155 19.18 -2.10 44.26
CA GLN A 155 20.47 -2.79 44.09
C GLN A 155 20.85 -3.61 45.33
N ASN A 156 20.59 -3.09 46.52
CA ASN A 156 20.93 -3.72 47.79
C ASN A 156 19.94 -4.81 48.24
N THR A 157 18.81 -4.97 47.52
CA THR A 157 17.77 -5.94 47.87
C THR A 157 17.56 -6.94 46.72
N PRO A 158 18.13 -8.17 46.78
CA PRO A 158 18.16 -9.10 45.65
C PRO A 158 16.79 -9.44 45.03
N HIS A 159 15.74 -9.60 45.85
CA HIS A 159 14.41 -9.89 45.34
C HIS A 159 13.78 -8.67 44.64
N TYR A 160 14.01 -7.44 45.13
CA TYR A 160 13.61 -6.22 44.42
C TYR A 160 14.37 -6.04 43.14
N ARG A 161 15.67 -6.37 43.10
CA ARG A 161 16.45 -6.33 41.87
C ARG A 161 15.86 -7.24 40.79
N LYS A 162 15.55 -8.50 41.13
CA LYS A 162 14.93 -9.46 40.19
C LYS A 162 13.55 -8.99 39.72
N GLN A 163 12.74 -8.43 40.61
CA GLN A 163 11.42 -7.90 40.29
C GLN A 163 11.50 -6.59 39.48
N TYR A 164 12.45 -5.72 39.80
CA TYR A 164 12.78 -4.51 39.05
C TYR A 164 13.25 -4.86 37.65
N GLU A 165 14.18 -5.80 37.50
CA GLU A 165 14.62 -6.31 36.20
C GLU A 165 13.45 -6.90 35.42
N LYS A 166 12.54 -7.65 36.06
CA LYS A 166 11.32 -8.17 35.42
C LYS A 166 10.35 -7.05 35.01
N GLU A 167 10.10 -6.06 35.86
CA GLU A 167 9.27 -4.88 35.54
C GLU A 167 9.93 -4.00 34.48
N MET A 168 11.26 -3.88 34.49
CA MET A 168 12.04 -3.20 33.48
C MET A 168 12.14 -4.01 32.19
N GLN A 169 12.03 -5.34 32.20
CA GLN A 169 11.94 -6.15 30.97
C GLN A 169 10.52 -6.13 30.39
N LYS A 170 9.48 -6.05 31.25
CA LYS A 170 8.11 -5.75 30.83
C LYS A 170 7.97 -4.34 30.23
N ARG A 171 8.74 -3.36 30.75
CA ARG A 171 8.64 -1.93 30.41
C ARG A 171 9.76 -1.36 29.53
N HIS A 172 10.88 -2.07 29.39
CA HIS A 172 11.80 -2.04 28.26
C HIS A 172 11.38 -3.21 27.37
N PRO A 173 10.33 -3.06 26.57
CA PRO A 173 10.38 -3.77 25.30
C PRO A 173 11.71 -3.38 24.67
N LYS A 174 12.45 -4.35 24.10
CA LYS A 174 13.35 -4.04 22.99
C LYS A 174 12.55 -3.13 22.08
N GLN A 175 12.83 -1.82 22.05
CA GLN A 175 12.13 -0.80 21.24
C GLN A 175 10.94 -1.37 20.47
N ASP A 176 9.83 -1.65 21.16
CA ASP A 176 8.56 -1.86 20.48
C ASP A 176 8.04 -0.45 20.19
N SER A 177 8.79 0.24 19.33
CA SER A 177 8.21 1.03 18.27
C SER A 177 6.95 0.31 17.79
N ALA A 178 5.83 1.03 17.74
CA ALA A 178 4.52 0.61 17.26
C ALA A 178 4.57 -0.71 16.49
N GLU A 179 3.86 -1.72 16.99
CA GLU A 179 3.77 -3.08 16.42
C GLU A 179 3.45 -3.06 14.91
N SER A 180 4.44 -2.92 14.04
CA SER A 180 5.28 -4.01 13.54
C SER A 180 4.65 -5.41 13.42
N LYS A 181 3.34 -5.54 13.29
CA LYS A 181 2.76 -6.75 12.68
C LYS A 181 3.22 -6.77 11.22
N GLY A 182 3.53 -7.97 10.79
CA GLY A 182 4.35 -8.29 9.64
C GLY A 182 4.75 -9.72 9.87
N TYR A 183 4.46 -10.58 8.90
CA TYR A 183 4.42 -12.04 8.98
C TYR A 183 5.06 -12.65 10.25
N VAL A 184 4.24 -13.17 11.16
CA VAL A 184 4.70 -13.90 12.35
C VAL A 184 4.16 -15.33 12.30
N ALA A 185 4.99 -16.28 11.91
CA ALA A 185 4.69 -17.69 12.17
C ALA A 185 5.06 -17.99 13.63
N PHE A 186 4.08 -18.42 14.43
CA PHE A 186 4.27 -18.78 15.84
C PHE A 186 4.48 -20.29 16.00
N PHE A 187 5.46 -20.68 16.82
CA PHE A 187 5.85 -22.05 17.09
C PHE A 187 5.88 -22.29 18.60
N LYS A 188 5.35 -23.43 19.05
CA LYS A 188 5.41 -23.84 20.46
C LYS A 188 6.83 -24.24 20.91
N SER A 189 7.72 -24.59 19.98
CA SER A 189 9.08 -25.03 20.29
C SER A 189 10.16 -24.25 19.54
N ALA A 190 11.30 -24.04 20.22
CA ALA A 190 12.46 -23.35 19.65
C ALA A 190 12.99 -24.08 18.42
N HIS A 191 12.95 -25.40 18.45
CA HIS A 191 13.48 -26.27 17.41
C HIS A 191 12.67 -26.15 16.11
N ALA A 192 11.33 -26.15 16.21
CA ALA A 192 10.46 -25.97 15.06
C ALA A 192 10.63 -24.57 14.43
N ALA A 193 10.74 -23.52 15.25
CA ALA A 193 11.00 -22.17 14.77
C ALA A 193 12.36 -22.05 14.07
N LYS A 194 13.43 -22.61 14.66
CA LYS A 194 14.78 -22.61 14.07
C LYS A 194 14.83 -23.37 12.74
N SER A 195 14.17 -24.53 12.66
CA SER A 195 14.06 -25.33 11.44
C SER A 195 13.32 -24.57 10.33
N ALA A 196 12.19 -23.95 10.65
CA ALA A 196 11.44 -23.11 9.71
C ALA A 196 12.26 -21.91 9.23
N ALA A 197 12.96 -21.22 10.14
CA ALA A 197 13.81 -20.09 9.79
C ALA A 197 15.01 -20.49 8.91
N SER A 198 15.63 -21.65 9.18
CA SER A 198 16.72 -22.18 8.36
C SER A 198 16.25 -22.59 6.97
N LYS A 199 15.08 -23.23 6.85
CA LYS A 199 14.48 -23.55 5.54
C LYS A 199 14.21 -22.30 4.71
N LEU A 200 13.74 -21.22 5.33
CA LEU A 200 13.52 -19.93 4.65
C LEU A 200 14.83 -19.28 4.21
N ARG A 201 15.88 -19.32 5.04
CA ARG A 201 17.22 -18.81 4.69
C ARG A 201 17.86 -19.58 3.52
N ASN A 202 17.75 -20.91 3.54
CA ASN A 202 18.27 -21.78 2.47
C ASN A 202 17.53 -21.59 1.13
N GLN A 203 16.37 -20.91 1.15
CA GLN A 203 15.59 -20.54 -0.04
C GLN A 203 15.90 -19.11 -0.52
N GLY A 204 17.00 -18.52 -0.05
CA GLY A 204 17.46 -17.19 -0.47
C GLY A 204 16.88 -16.02 0.33
N ILE A 205 16.09 -16.28 1.38
CA ILE A 205 15.50 -15.21 2.21
C ILE A 205 16.52 -14.77 3.26
N LYS A 206 17.22 -13.66 2.98
CA LYS A 206 18.35 -13.18 3.81
C LYS A 206 17.94 -12.62 5.19
N ASN A 207 16.69 -12.15 5.35
CA ASN A 207 16.25 -11.36 6.51
C ASN A 207 15.24 -12.08 7.41
N VAL A 208 15.49 -13.36 7.74
CA VAL A 208 14.62 -14.15 8.62
C VAL A 208 15.04 -13.96 10.08
N ARG A 209 14.18 -13.33 10.90
CA ARG A 209 14.42 -13.13 12.35
C ARG A 209 13.61 -14.09 13.21
N LEU A 210 14.25 -14.68 14.22
CA LEU A 210 13.62 -15.47 15.27
C LEU A 210 13.36 -14.58 16.49
N LEU A 211 12.13 -14.54 16.98
CA LEU A 211 11.73 -13.83 18.19
C LEU A 211 11.10 -14.83 19.19
N PHE A 212 11.00 -14.47 20.46
CA PHE A 212 10.24 -15.22 21.46
C PHE A 212 9.26 -14.24 22.12
N LYS A 213 7.95 -14.49 22.01
CA LYS A 213 6.88 -13.62 22.50
C LYS A 213 5.69 -14.49 22.96
N ASN A 214 5.09 -14.16 24.11
CA ASN A 214 3.93 -14.87 24.67
C ASN A 214 4.10 -16.40 24.77
N ASP A 215 5.23 -16.86 25.33
CA ASP A 215 5.61 -18.28 25.44
C ASP A 215 5.67 -19.05 24.12
N GLN A 216 5.84 -18.34 22.99
CA GLN A 216 5.95 -18.91 21.65
C GLN A 216 7.12 -18.29 20.88
N TYR A 217 7.71 -19.07 19.98
CA TYR A 217 8.77 -18.62 19.07
C TYR A 217 8.16 -18.07 17.79
N CYS A 218 8.65 -16.94 17.29
CA CYS A 218 8.16 -16.21 16.12
C CYS A 218 9.21 -16.20 15.00
N VAL A 219 8.80 -16.36 13.74
CA VAL A 219 9.65 -16.12 12.56
C VAL A 219 9.11 -14.94 11.77
N LYS A 220 9.96 -13.93 11.49
CA LYS A 220 9.60 -12.67 10.82
C LYS A 220 10.34 -12.43 9.49
N VAL A 221 9.63 -11.96 8.46
CA VAL A 221 10.13 -11.66 7.10
C VAL A 221 9.81 -10.20 6.71
N SER A 222 10.75 -9.49 6.06
CA SER A 222 10.55 -8.10 5.57
C SER A 222 10.25 -8.06 4.07
N TYR A 223 9.16 -7.36 3.69
CA TYR A 223 8.72 -7.06 2.31
C TYR A 223 9.14 -5.62 1.90
N ARG A 224 8.94 -5.22 0.62
CA ARG A 224 9.31 -3.90 0.03
C ARG A 224 10.82 -3.62 -0.05
N GLN A 225 11.57 -4.57 -0.61
CA GLN A 225 13.03 -4.45 -0.74
C GLN A 225 13.44 -3.36 -1.74
N THR A 226 12.66 -3.15 -2.80
CA THR A 226 12.93 -2.13 -3.81
C THR A 226 12.84 -0.74 -3.20
N GLU A 227 11.75 -0.45 -2.47
CA GLU A 227 11.54 0.84 -1.83
C GLU A 227 12.52 1.08 -0.66
N LEU A 228 12.84 0.03 0.10
CA LEU A 228 13.86 0.12 1.14
C LEU A 228 15.25 0.41 0.55
N LYS A 229 15.60 -0.19 -0.59
CA LYS A 229 16.86 0.08 -1.29
C LYS A 229 16.95 1.55 -1.72
N GLN A 230 15.90 2.10 -2.32
CA GLN A 230 15.84 3.52 -2.70
C GLN A 230 16.03 4.45 -1.50
N LEU A 231 15.48 4.11 -0.33
CA LEU A 231 15.72 4.86 0.91
C LEU A 231 17.17 4.74 1.39
N LEU A 232 17.77 3.55 1.32
CA LEU A 232 19.15 3.31 1.73
C LEU A 232 20.17 4.06 0.87
N GLU A 233 19.92 4.20 -0.43
CA GLU A 233 20.75 5.00 -1.35
C GLU A 233 20.86 6.47 -0.89
N LEU A 234 19.83 7.03 -0.23
CA LEU A 234 19.91 8.38 0.32
C LEU A 234 20.88 8.51 1.49
N THR A 235 21.18 7.41 2.20
CA THR A 235 22.12 7.43 3.33
C THR A 235 23.57 7.52 2.89
N GLU A 236 23.84 7.34 1.59
CA GLU A 236 25.16 7.48 0.97
C GLU A 236 25.45 8.92 0.54
N LYS A 237 24.43 9.80 0.52
CA LYS A 237 24.59 11.21 0.17
C LYS A 237 25.26 11.99 1.31
N ASN A 238 26.07 12.98 0.94
CA ASN A 238 26.70 13.93 1.86
C ASN A 238 25.84 15.18 2.11
N THR A 239 24.52 15.09 1.90
CA THR A 239 23.55 16.17 2.09
C THR A 239 22.30 15.64 2.76
N ALA A 240 21.62 16.51 3.51
CA ALA A 240 20.33 16.19 4.07
C ALA A 240 19.33 15.80 2.96
N SER A 241 18.46 14.84 3.22
CA SER A 241 17.43 14.41 2.26
C SER A 241 16.02 14.59 2.80
N PHE A 242 15.13 15.14 1.99
CA PHE A 242 13.71 15.27 2.30
C PHE A 242 12.91 14.25 1.46
N VAL A 243 12.25 13.32 2.11
CA VAL A 243 11.50 12.23 1.50
C VAL A 243 10.00 12.38 1.76
N VAL A 244 9.20 12.18 0.72
CA VAL A 244 7.74 12.10 0.82
C VAL A 244 7.31 10.67 0.54
N VAL A 245 6.54 10.07 1.45
CA VAL A 245 6.00 8.71 1.28
C VAL A 245 4.48 8.77 1.30
N LYS A 246 3.86 8.42 0.17
CA LYS A 246 2.41 8.38 -0.01
C LYS A 246 1.94 6.98 -0.40
N GLY A 247 0.64 6.76 -0.33
CA GLY A 247 0.00 5.50 -0.64
C GLY A 247 -1.17 5.22 0.29
N ARG A 248 -1.95 4.20 -0.05
CA ARG A 248 -3.19 3.85 0.66
C ARG A 248 -2.97 3.62 2.17
N ARG A 249 -4.01 3.86 2.98
CA ARG A 249 -4.00 3.44 4.40
C ARG A 249 -3.76 1.93 4.47
N ARG A 250 -3.03 1.46 5.50
CA ARG A 250 -2.64 0.04 5.69
C ARG A 250 -1.60 -0.55 4.72
N ILE A 251 -1.11 0.22 3.74
CA ILE A 251 -0.16 -0.27 2.73
C ILE A 251 1.26 -0.53 3.27
N GLY A 252 1.53 -0.14 4.52
CA GLY A 252 2.80 -0.40 5.20
C GLY A 252 3.82 0.75 5.16
N LYS A 253 3.39 2.02 4.99
CA LYS A 253 4.27 3.21 4.99
C LYS A 253 5.10 3.33 6.27
N SER A 254 4.44 3.46 7.43
CA SER A 254 5.11 3.59 8.73
C SER A 254 6.02 2.40 9.01
N ARG A 255 5.61 1.20 8.56
CA ARG A 255 6.39 -0.04 8.68
C ARG A 255 7.69 0.01 7.88
N LEU A 256 7.64 0.46 6.62
CA LEU A 256 8.81 0.63 5.76
C LEU A 256 9.81 1.60 6.41
N ILE A 257 9.33 2.75 6.89
CA ILE A 257 10.20 3.76 7.52
C ILE A 257 10.77 3.31 8.87
N GLN A 258 10.00 2.54 9.64
CA GLN A 258 10.49 1.92 10.87
C GLN A 258 11.60 0.89 10.59
N GLU A 259 11.50 0.11 9.51
CA GLU A 259 12.59 -0.79 9.09
C GLU A 259 13.81 0.00 8.62
N PHE A 260 13.61 1.07 7.85
CA PHE A 260 14.66 1.98 7.42
C PHE A 260 15.38 2.66 8.61
N GLY A 261 14.64 3.05 9.64
CA GLY A 261 15.17 3.68 10.85
C GLY A 261 16.19 2.87 11.62
N LYS A 262 16.28 1.55 11.39
CA LYS A 262 17.31 0.68 11.98
C LYS A 262 18.73 0.99 11.48
N HIS A 263 18.87 1.76 10.41
CA HIS A 263 20.14 2.15 9.82
C HIS A 263 20.67 3.51 10.31
N PHE A 264 20.01 4.08 11.32
CA PHE A 264 20.31 5.39 11.91
C PHE A 264 20.67 5.24 13.40
N GLU A 265 21.49 6.17 13.89
CA GLU A 265 21.86 6.23 15.31
C GLU A 265 20.69 6.70 16.16
N GLN A 266 19.90 7.63 15.60
CA GLN A 266 18.73 8.19 16.23
C GLN A 266 17.55 8.19 15.25
N TYR A 267 16.41 7.74 15.74
CA TYR A 267 15.16 7.71 14.99
C TYR A 267 14.05 8.36 15.83
N TYR A 268 13.47 9.42 15.29
CA TYR A 268 12.37 10.16 15.89
C TYR A 268 11.14 10.09 14.99
N SER A 269 9.98 9.79 15.56
CA SER A 269 8.73 9.59 14.82
C SER A 269 7.58 10.29 15.52
N PHE A 270 7.02 11.30 14.88
CA PHE A 270 5.87 12.05 15.40
C PHE A 270 4.63 11.75 14.58
N ILE A 271 3.53 11.39 15.24
CA ILE A 271 2.29 10.97 14.59
C ILE A 271 1.24 12.08 14.73
N GLY A 272 0.60 12.43 13.60
CA GLY A 272 -0.54 13.33 13.57
C GLY A 272 -1.79 12.72 14.22
N LEU A 273 -2.53 13.50 15.01
CA LEU A 273 -3.78 13.05 15.61
C LEU A 273 -4.94 13.13 14.61
N PRO A 274 -5.75 12.07 14.45
CA PRO A 274 -6.96 12.14 13.64
C PRO A 274 -7.88 13.27 14.16
N PRO A 275 -8.48 14.06 13.25
CA PRO A 275 -9.31 15.19 13.67
C PRO A 275 -10.67 14.72 14.20
N GLU A 276 -10.87 14.79 15.51
CA GLU A 276 -12.19 14.63 16.14
C GLU A 276 -12.98 15.95 16.15
N LYS A 277 -14.31 15.91 16.33
CA LYS A 277 -15.21 17.09 16.32
C LYS A 277 -14.76 18.23 17.24
N HIS A 278 -14.06 17.94 18.34
CA HIS A 278 -13.59 18.91 19.32
C HIS A 278 -12.06 19.13 19.30
N THR A 279 -11.35 18.66 18.27
CA THR A 279 -9.90 18.83 18.20
C THR A 279 -9.54 20.29 17.92
N THR A 280 -8.85 20.91 18.88
CA THR A 280 -8.29 22.28 18.77
C THR A 280 -6.81 22.24 18.36
N THR A 281 -6.30 23.35 17.84
CA THR A 281 -4.86 23.50 17.53
C THR A 281 -3.99 23.27 18.78
N SER A 282 -4.42 23.78 19.94
CA SER A 282 -3.74 23.55 21.22
C SER A 282 -3.71 22.07 21.61
N HIS A 283 -4.76 21.29 21.33
CA HIS A 283 -4.76 19.84 21.55
C HIS A 283 -3.68 19.14 20.70
N GLN A 284 -3.57 19.50 19.42
CA GLN A 284 -2.54 18.94 18.52
C GLN A 284 -1.12 19.31 18.96
N LEU A 285 -0.88 20.58 19.31
CA LEU A 285 0.42 21.06 19.81
C LEU A 285 0.81 20.36 21.11
N ASN A 286 -0.12 20.23 22.06
CA ASN A 286 0.13 19.56 23.33
C ASN A 286 0.46 18.08 23.14
N GLU A 287 -0.25 17.36 22.27
CA GLU A 287 0.07 15.96 22.03
C GLU A 287 1.41 15.80 21.31
N PHE A 288 1.71 16.63 20.31
CA PHE A 288 3.02 16.62 19.67
C PHE A 288 4.13 16.91 20.69
N SER A 289 3.95 17.91 21.55
CA SER A 289 4.91 18.22 22.62
C SER A 289 5.10 17.07 23.61
N ARG A 290 4.04 16.31 23.94
CA ARG A 290 4.18 15.08 24.74
C ARG A 290 5.02 14.03 24.01
N GLN A 291 4.86 13.89 22.69
CA GLN A 291 5.70 12.99 21.88
C GLN A 291 7.17 13.46 21.89
N VAL A 292 7.43 14.77 21.76
CA VAL A 292 8.76 15.38 21.87
C VAL A 292 9.39 15.09 23.24
N ALA A 293 8.66 15.36 24.33
CA ALA A 293 9.10 15.10 25.69
C ALA A 293 9.48 13.62 25.91
N ARG A 294 8.67 12.69 25.38
CA ARG A 294 8.93 11.24 25.48
C ARG A 294 10.17 10.82 24.69
N GLN A 295 10.32 11.30 23.45
CA GLN A 295 11.37 10.82 22.55
C GLN A 295 12.73 11.43 22.83
N PHE A 296 12.78 12.72 23.18
CA PHE A 296 14.02 13.38 23.57
C PHE A 296 14.33 13.27 25.07
N ASN A 297 13.49 12.58 25.85
CA ASN A 297 13.63 12.45 27.30
C ASN A 297 13.72 13.82 28.00
N THR A 298 12.85 14.76 27.61
CA THR A 298 12.73 16.11 28.20
C THR A 298 11.41 16.30 28.93
N SER A 299 11.29 17.37 29.72
CA SER A 299 10.01 17.76 30.32
C SER A 299 9.01 18.18 29.25
N PHE A 300 7.72 17.98 29.53
CA PHE A 300 6.64 18.51 28.71
C PHE A 300 6.66 20.05 28.74
N ALA A 301 6.56 20.68 27.57
CA ALA A 301 6.44 22.12 27.41
C ALA A 301 5.15 22.46 26.66
N ARG A 302 4.54 23.61 26.95
CA ARG A 302 3.41 24.11 26.16
C ARG A 302 3.94 25.06 25.10
N TYR A 303 3.34 24.99 23.92
CA TYR A 303 3.64 25.85 22.78
C TYR A 303 2.32 26.41 22.26
N ASP A 304 2.34 27.68 21.87
CA ASP A 304 1.19 28.35 21.29
C ASP A 304 1.22 28.29 19.75
N ASP A 305 2.40 28.09 19.17
CA ASP A 305 2.60 27.98 17.72
C ASP A 305 3.43 26.76 17.30
N TRP A 306 3.12 26.24 16.10
CA TRP A 306 3.87 25.15 15.48
C TRP A 306 5.32 25.53 15.17
N SER A 307 5.63 26.78 14.85
CA SER A 307 6.98 27.23 14.53
C SER A 307 7.89 27.07 15.74
N ASP A 308 7.45 27.50 16.92
CA ASP A 308 8.22 27.39 18.17
C ASP A 308 8.46 25.93 18.56
N LEU A 309 7.42 25.11 18.39
CA LEU A 309 7.51 23.68 18.67
C LEU A 309 8.52 23.01 17.72
N LEU A 310 8.41 23.26 16.41
CA LEU A 310 9.30 22.70 15.40
C LEU A 310 10.73 23.21 15.59
N TRP A 311 10.89 24.48 15.96
CA TRP A 311 12.19 25.06 16.29
C TRP A 311 12.87 24.30 17.43
N ALA A 312 12.14 24.05 18.52
CA ALA A 312 12.64 23.28 19.67
C ALA A 312 13.00 21.82 19.31
N VAL A 313 12.35 21.25 18.29
CA VAL A 313 12.75 19.95 17.73
C VAL A 313 14.05 20.10 16.95
N GLY A 314 14.14 21.08 16.03
CA GLY A 314 15.29 21.28 15.16
C GLY A 314 16.61 21.50 15.90
N GLU A 315 16.58 22.25 17.01
CA GLU A 315 17.77 22.47 17.87
C GLU A 315 18.39 21.16 18.39
N ARG A 316 17.60 20.09 18.48
CA ARG A 316 18.05 18.77 18.95
C ARG A 316 18.52 17.86 17.82
N LEU A 317 18.37 18.27 16.55
CA LEU A 317 18.65 17.46 15.37
C LEU A 317 19.86 17.98 14.57
N LEU A 318 20.66 18.89 15.14
CA LEU A 318 21.76 19.57 14.47
C LEU A 318 22.95 18.67 14.10
N SER A 319 23.12 17.52 14.76
CA SER A 319 24.25 16.62 14.52
C SER A 319 23.88 15.14 14.72
N GLY A 320 24.66 14.24 14.11
CA GLY A 320 24.46 12.79 14.17
C GLY A 320 23.70 12.24 12.96
N LYS A 321 23.73 10.90 12.79
CA LYS A 321 23.00 10.22 11.72
C LYS A 321 21.55 10.00 12.14
N ILE A 322 20.66 10.91 11.70
CA ILE A 322 19.29 11.04 12.22
C ILE A 322 18.25 10.72 11.15
N LEU A 323 17.23 9.95 11.53
CA LEU A 323 15.98 9.84 10.79
C LEU A 323 14.86 10.54 11.56
N LEU A 324 14.23 11.54 10.94
CA LEU A 324 13.05 12.22 11.46
C LEU A 324 11.83 11.87 10.61
N LEU A 325 10.79 11.30 11.22
CA LEU A 325 9.51 10.99 10.57
C LEU A 325 8.39 11.85 11.15
N LEU A 326 7.63 12.52 10.28
CA LEU A 326 6.28 13.01 10.58
C LEU A 326 5.26 12.11 9.87
N ASP A 327 4.58 11.27 10.64
CA ASP A 327 3.58 10.32 10.15
C ASP A 327 2.17 10.93 10.19
N GLU A 328 1.36 10.61 9.18
CA GLU A 328 0.05 11.21 8.91
C GLU A 328 0.06 12.75 8.92
N ILE A 329 0.92 13.33 8.08
CA ILE A 329 1.10 14.78 7.94
C ILE A 329 -0.19 15.52 7.57
N SER A 330 -1.13 14.88 6.87
CA SER A 330 -2.44 15.45 6.50
C SER A 330 -3.32 15.77 7.71
N TRP A 331 -3.06 15.14 8.85
CA TRP A 331 -3.78 15.40 10.10
C TRP A 331 -3.04 16.41 10.99
N MET A 332 -1.72 16.42 10.91
CA MET A 332 -0.86 17.33 11.65
C MET A 332 -1.07 18.77 11.18
N GLY A 333 -1.31 19.69 12.11
CA GLY A 333 -1.56 21.09 11.77
C GLY A 333 -2.80 21.32 10.90
N SER A 334 -3.74 20.37 10.83
CA SER A 334 -4.95 20.48 9.99
C SER A 334 -5.88 21.65 10.34
N LYS A 335 -5.66 22.31 11.48
CA LYS A 335 -6.35 23.53 11.92
C LYS A 335 -5.53 24.81 11.70
N ASP A 336 -4.31 24.70 11.17
CA ASP A 336 -3.40 25.80 10.92
C ASP A 336 -3.11 25.91 9.41
N PRO A 337 -3.67 26.92 8.71
CA PRO A 337 -3.44 27.09 7.27
C PRO A 337 -1.99 27.41 6.92
N THR A 338 -1.19 27.88 7.88
CA THR A 338 0.22 28.24 7.68
C THR A 338 1.18 27.09 7.96
N PHE A 339 0.67 25.94 8.44
CA PHE A 339 1.48 24.80 8.89
C PHE A 339 2.49 24.30 7.84
N LEU A 340 2.10 24.21 6.57
CA LEU A 340 3.00 23.77 5.50
C LEU A 340 4.14 24.77 5.24
N GLY A 341 3.86 26.06 5.36
CA GLY A 341 4.90 27.10 5.32
C GLY A 341 5.88 26.95 6.47
N LYS A 342 5.41 26.54 7.66
CA LYS A 342 6.26 26.25 8.81
C LYS A 342 7.13 25.01 8.60
N ILE A 343 6.61 23.95 7.96
CA ILE A 343 7.41 22.78 7.58
C ILE A 343 8.49 23.15 6.55
N LYS A 344 8.17 23.99 5.56
CA LYS A 344 9.14 24.52 4.62
C LYS A 344 10.25 25.28 5.36
N ASN A 345 9.89 26.20 6.25
CA ASN A 345 10.85 26.97 7.03
C ASN A 345 11.71 26.04 7.91
N PHE A 346 11.10 25.05 8.56
CA PHE A 346 11.78 24.07 9.38
C PHE A 346 12.85 23.28 8.60
N TRP A 347 12.53 22.89 7.36
CA TRP A 347 13.51 22.30 6.45
C TRP A 347 14.64 23.27 6.09
N ASP A 348 14.26 24.48 5.65
CA ASP A 348 15.20 25.46 5.09
C ASP A 348 16.16 26.07 6.11
N THR A 349 15.75 26.20 7.38
CA THR A 349 16.55 26.90 8.41
C THR A 349 17.29 25.94 9.34
N GLN A 350 16.78 24.73 9.58
CA GLN A 350 17.33 23.81 10.58
C GLN A 350 17.72 22.46 9.97
N LEU A 351 16.76 21.71 9.41
CA LEU A 351 16.99 20.30 9.06
C LEU A 351 18.06 20.10 7.98
N LYS A 352 18.09 20.96 6.95
CA LYS A 352 19.04 20.83 5.85
C LYS A 352 20.51 21.01 6.26
N ASN A 353 20.76 21.63 7.41
CA ASN A 353 22.11 21.91 7.91
C ASN A 353 22.79 20.65 8.50
N ASN A 354 22.03 19.62 8.85
CA ASN A 354 22.57 18.32 9.22
C ASN A 354 22.69 17.43 7.97
N ASN A 355 23.90 17.33 7.43
CA ASN A 355 24.16 16.59 6.19
C ASN A 355 23.96 15.06 6.28
N LYS A 356 23.71 14.52 7.48
CA LYS A 356 23.41 13.10 7.74
C LYS A 356 21.96 12.89 8.20
N LEU A 357 21.11 13.91 8.07
CA LEU A 357 19.70 13.85 8.42
C LEU A 357 18.84 13.47 7.22
N ILE A 358 17.94 12.52 7.44
CA ILE A 358 16.85 12.23 6.51
C ILE A 358 15.53 12.60 7.17
N PHE A 359 14.81 13.51 6.52
CA PHE A 359 13.49 13.97 6.93
C PHE A 359 12.44 13.28 6.08
N VAL A 360 11.50 12.59 6.71
CA VAL A 360 10.43 11.85 6.04
C VAL A 360 9.08 12.39 6.47
N ILE A 361 8.22 12.67 5.50
CA ILE A 361 6.79 12.89 5.77
C ILE A 361 5.98 11.78 5.13
N CYS A 362 5.03 11.24 5.89
CA CYS A 362 4.12 10.19 5.45
C CYS A 362 2.67 10.67 5.53
N GLY A 363 1.81 10.17 4.64
CA GLY A 363 0.37 10.38 4.78
C GLY A 363 -0.45 9.40 3.95
N SER A 364 -1.59 8.98 4.52
CA SER A 364 -2.53 8.08 3.85
C SER A 364 -3.47 8.80 2.88
N ALA A 365 -3.63 10.13 3.02
CA ALA A 365 -4.37 10.96 2.07
C ALA A 365 -3.47 11.35 0.88
N SER A 366 -3.29 10.43 -0.07
CA SER A 366 -2.44 10.63 -1.26
C SER A 366 -2.82 11.88 -2.05
N SER A 367 -4.12 12.13 -2.26
CA SER A 367 -4.63 13.33 -2.93
C SER A 367 -4.26 14.62 -2.19
N TRP A 368 -4.29 14.60 -0.85
CA TRP A 368 -3.87 15.73 -0.04
C TRP A 368 -2.36 15.98 -0.17
N ILE A 369 -1.53 14.93 -0.15
CA ILE A 369 -0.07 15.07 -0.36
C ILE A 369 0.23 15.66 -1.74
N GLU A 370 -0.43 15.15 -2.78
CA GLU A 370 -0.26 15.66 -4.15
C GLU A 370 -0.58 17.15 -4.23
N LYS A 371 -1.77 17.53 -3.77
CA LYS A 371 -2.26 18.91 -3.85
C LYS A 371 -1.45 19.89 -3.01
N ASN A 372 -1.04 19.49 -1.80
CA ASN A 372 -0.50 20.43 -0.82
C ASN A 372 1.04 20.41 -0.71
N ILE A 373 1.68 19.31 -1.10
CA ILE A 373 3.13 19.15 -1.01
C ILE A 373 3.75 19.06 -2.40
N LEU A 374 3.35 18.08 -3.22
CA LEU A 374 4.04 17.79 -4.49
C LEU A 374 3.75 18.84 -5.57
N SER A 375 2.51 19.31 -5.65
CA SER A 375 2.07 20.37 -6.58
C SER A 375 2.35 21.79 -6.03
N SER A 376 2.85 21.91 -4.80
CA SER A 376 3.12 23.20 -4.16
C SER A 376 4.49 23.72 -4.55
N THR A 377 4.53 24.92 -5.13
CA THR A 377 5.78 25.65 -5.46
C THR A 377 6.69 25.84 -4.25
N GLY A 378 6.13 25.81 -3.03
CA GLY A 378 6.88 25.92 -1.78
C GLY A 378 7.82 24.74 -1.49
N PHE A 379 7.54 23.56 -2.05
CA PHE A 379 8.34 22.34 -1.83
C PHE A 379 9.15 21.91 -3.05
N VAL A 380 8.93 22.53 -4.22
CA VAL A 380 9.74 22.31 -5.42
C VAL A 380 11.22 22.55 -5.10
N GLY A 381 12.08 21.63 -5.53
CA GLY A 381 13.52 21.65 -5.29
C GLY A 381 13.98 21.21 -3.89
N ARG A 382 13.06 20.94 -2.96
CA ARG A 382 13.41 20.46 -1.59
C ARG A 382 13.32 18.95 -1.46
N ILE A 383 12.33 18.34 -2.13
CA ILE A 383 12.06 16.91 -2.05
C ILE A 383 13.13 16.14 -2.84
N SER A 384 13.86 15.29 -2.14
CA SER A 384 14.92 14.45 -2.68
C SER A 384 14.41 13.12 -3.25
N LEU A 385 13.30 12.60 -2.71
CA LEU A 385 12.68 11.35 -3.13
C LEU A 385 11.19 11.35 -2.81
N THR A 386 10.37 10.94 -3.77
CA THR A 386 8.94 10.66 -3.56
C THR A 386 8.70 9.17 -3.77
N LEU A 387 8.18 8.49 -2.75
CA LEU A 387 7.80 7.08 -2.81
C LEU A 387 6.28 6.94 -2.78
N THR A 388 5.75 6.21 -3.77
CA THR A 388 4.34 5.81 -3.83
C THR A 388 4.25 4.32 -3.54
N LEU A 389 3.73 3.95 -2.38
CA LEU A 389 3.55 2.54 -2.04
C LEU A 389 2.20 2.03 -2.56
N GLY A 390 2.25 1.14 -3.54
CA GLY A 390 1.11 0.35 -4.01
C GLY A 390 0.98 -1.00 -3.30
N GLU A 391 0.02 -1.82 -3.73
CA GLU A 391 -0.15 -3.18 -3.22
C GLU A 391 1.11 -4.05 -3.41
N LEU A 392 1.24 -5.10 -2.61
CA LEU A 392 2.32 -6.06 -2.78
C LEU A 392 2.11 -6.85 -4.08
N SER A 393 3.21 -7.10 -4.79
CA SER A 393 3.20 -7.98 -5.95
C SER A 393 2.72 -9.39 -5.57
N LEU A 394 2.14 -10.14 -6.49
CA LEU A 394 1.77 -11.55 -6.23
C LEU A 394 2.97 -12.39 -5.76
N SER A 395 4.16 -12.06 -6.23
CA SER A 395 5.41 -12.71 -5.82
C SER A 395 5.74 -12.44 -4.34
N ASP A 396 5.48 -11.22 -3.86
CA ASP A 396 5.66 -10.84 -2.47
C ASP A 396 4.53 -11.37 -1.60
N CYS A 397 3.29 -11.30 -2.07
CA CYS A 397 2.13 -11.91 -1.45
C CYS A 397 2.41 -13.39 -1.18
N ASN A 398 2.85 -14.16 -2.16
CA ASN A 398 3.13 -15.60 -1.99
C ASN A 398 4.14 -15.90 -0.86
N ARG A 399 4.99 -14.95 -0.45
CA ARG A 399 5.90 -15.08 0.69
C ARG A 399 5.19 -15.01 2.04
N PHE A 400 3.95 -14.52 2.09
CA PHE A 400 3.04 -14.55 3.25
C PHE A 400 2.32 -15.90 3.39
N TRP A 401 2.59 -16.94 2.61
CA TRP A 401 1.94 -18.22 2.82
C TRP A 401 2.94 -19.33 3.12
N PRO A 402 2.59 -20.28 4.00
CA PRO A 402 3.31 -21.54 4.09
C PRO A 402 3.33 -22.25 2.74
N LYS A 403 4.41 -22.95 2.43
CA LYS A 403 4.57 -23.66 1.15
C LYS A 403 3.53 -24.75 0.91
N ASN A 404 2.89 -25.27 1.96
CA ASN A 404 1.89 -26.32 1.90
C ASN A 404 0.47 -25.83 1.54
N ILE A 405 0.28 -24.53 1.31
CA ILE A 405 -1.01 -23.99 0.84
C ILE A 405 -1.01 -23.94 -0.69
N SER A 406 -2.08 -24.45 -1.30
CA SER A 406 -2.26 -24.48 -2.75
C SER A 406 -2.36 -23.08 -3.35
N ALA A 407 -2.03 -22.94 -4.63
CA ALA A 407 -2.18 -21.67 -5.35
C ALA A 407 -3.65 -21.21 -5.37
N TYR A 408 -4.60 -22.16 -5.46
CA TYR A 408 -6.02 -21.88 -5.49
C TYR A 408 -6.54 -21.29 -4.17
N GLU A 409 -6.13 -21.82 -3.02
CA GLU A 409 -6.47 -21.27 -1.70
C GLU A 409 -5.94 -19.84 -1.53
N LYS A 410 -4.69 -19.60 -1.98
CA LYS A 410 -4.08 -18.26 -1.95
C LYS A 410 -4.87 -17.29 -2.82
N PHE A 411 -5.20 -17.72 -4.04
CA PHE A 411 -5.96 -16.90 -4.99
C PHE A 411 -7.31 -16.49 -4.43
N LYS A 412 -8.09 -17.41 -3.83
CA LYS A 412 -9.39 -17.07 -3.21
C LYS A 412 -9.27 -15.99 -2.13
N VAL A 413 -8.28 -16.09 -1.26
CA VAL A 413 -8.04 -15.07 -0.23
C VAL A 413 -7.61 -13.74 -0.87
N LEU A 414 -6.65 -13.78 -1.80
CA LEU A 414 -6.13 -12.60 -2.49
C LEU A 414 -7.19 -11.88 -3.33
N ALA A 415 -8.16 -12.61 -3.89
CA ALA A 415 -9.29 -12.03 -4.61
C ALA A 415 -10.18 -11.15 -3.72
N VAL A 416 -10.14 -11.36 -2.40
CA VAL A 416 -10.89 -10.56 -1.42
C VAL A 416 -10.00 -9.51 -0.76
N THR A 417 -8.76 -9.85 -0.40
CA THR A 417 -7.88 -8.97 0.37
C THR A 417 -7.00 -8.07 -0.48
N GLY A 418 -6.83 -8.38 -1.77
CA GLY A 418 -5.76 -7.80 -2.59
C GLY A 418 -4.37 -8.08 -2.02
N GLY A 419 -3.38 -7.30 -2.48
CA GLY A 419 -2.01 -7.31 -1.97
C GLY A 419 -1.77 -6.37 -0.78
N ILE A 420 -2.81 -6.01 -0.01
CA ILE A 420 -2.71 -5.07 1.11
C ILE A 420 -2.09 -5.77 2.33
N PRO A 421 -0.87 -5.40 2.79
CA PRO A 421 -0.14 -6.16 3.81
C PRO A 421 -0.95 -6.38 5.10
N LYS A 422 -1.69 -5.37 5.55
CA LYS A 422 -2.47 -5.49 6.78
C LYS A 422 -3.59 -6.53 6.68
N TYR A 423 -4.24 -6.63 5.53
CA TYR A 423 -5.33 -7.58 5.34
C TYR A 423 -4.77 -9.00 5.28
N LEU A 424 -3.62 -9.18 4.64
CA LEU A 424 -2.88 -10.44 4.61
C LEU A 424 -2.44 -10.91 6.00
N GLU A 425 -2.13 -9.99 6.92
CA GLU A 425 -1.79 -10.31 8.31
C GLU A 425 -2.97 -10.84 9.13
N GLU A 426 -4.20 -10.52 8.74
CA GLU A 426 -5.41 -11.01 9.42
C GLU A 426 -5.83 -12.41 8.93
N VAL A 427 -5.19 -12.94 7.88
CA VAL A 427 -5.43 -14.28 7.36
C VAL A 427 -4.82 -15.33 8.28
N ASN A 428 -5.63 -16.30 8.71
CA ASN A 428 -5.18 -17.43 9.48
C ASN A 428 -5.04 -18.68 8.60
N PHE A 429 -3.80 -19.06 8.32
CA PHE A 429 -3.42 -20.18 7.45
C PHE A 429 -3.81 -21.57 7.95
N LYS A 430 -4.40 -21.67 9.16
CA LYS A 430 -4.97 -22.94 9.65
C LYS A 430 -6.39 -23.17 9.15
N HIS A 431 -7.05 -22.13 8.67
CA HIS A 431 -8.41 -22.17 8.14
C HIS A 431 -8.37 -22.20 6.62
N SER A 432 -9.43 -22.75 6.00
CA SER A 432 -9.61 -22.63 4.56
C SER A 432 -9.79 -21.17 4.15
N ALA A 433 -9.63 -20.90 2.85
CA ALA A 433 -9.91 -19.60 2.27
C ALA A 433 -11.35 -19.14 2.59
N GLU A 434 -12.35 -20.02 2.44
CA GLU A 434 -13.76 -19.72 2.72
C GLU A 434 -13.99 -19.32 4.17
N GLU A 435 -13.37 -20.03 5.11
CA GLU A 435 -13.54 -19.74 6.53
C GLU A 435 -12.85 -18.42 6.92
N ASN A 436 -11.68 -18.11 6.32
CA ASN A 436 -11.05 -16.81 6.46
C ASN A 436 -11.95 -15.69 5.91
N ILE A 437 -12.48 -15.85 4.69
CA ILE A 437 -13.37 -14.87 4.05
C ILE A 437 -14.63 -14.66 4.89
N LYS A 438 -15.25 -15.73 5.41
CA LYS A 438 -16.40 -15.65 6.31
C LYS A 438 -16.09 -14.85 7.57
N LYS A 439 -14.93 -15.06 8.19
CA LYS A 439 -14.51 -14.34 9.41
C LYS A 439 -14.19 -12.87 9.13
N LEU A 440 -13.49 -12.59 8.04
CA LEU A 440 -13.06 -11.24 7.69
C LEU A 440 -14.23 -10.36 7.23
N CYS A 441 -15.12 -10.90 6.39
CA CYS A 441 -16.10 -10.10 5.65
C CYS A 441 -17.55 -10.27 6.13
N PHE A 442 -17.90 -11.40 6.76
CA PHE A 442 -19.31 -11.77 6.98
C PHE A 442 -19.65 -12.07 8.45
N THR A 443 -18.68 -11.93 9.35
CA THR A 443 -18.90 -12.11 10.80
C THR A 443 -19.02 -10.74 11.46
N LYS A 444 -19.95 -10.57 12.39
CA LYS A 444 -20.08 -9.31 13.15
C LYS A 444 -18.74 -9.00 13.86
N GLY A 445 -18.19 -7.81 13.62
CA GLY A 445 -16.86 -7.41 14.11
C GLY A 445 -15.69 -7.98 13.30
N GLY A 446 -15.96 -8.61 12.15
CA GLY A 446 -14.94 -9.00 11.18
C GLY A 446 -14.16 -7.80 10.67
N PHE A 447 -12.86 -7.98 10.45
CA PHE A 447 -11.94 -6.86 10.19
C PHE A 447 -12.33 -6.04 8.96
N LEU A 448 -12.86 -6.68 7.90
CA LEU A 448 -13.21 -6.00 6.65
C LEU A 448 -14.66 -5.50 6.58
N VAL A 449 -15.48 -5.77 7.60
CA VAL A 449 -16.91 -5.41 7.60
C VAL A 449 -17.10 -3.89 7.60
N GLU A 450 -16.38 -3.18 8.47
CA GLU A 450 -16.49 -1.73 8.62
C GLU A 450 -15.27 -0.97 8.06
N GLU A 451 -14.24 -1.69 7.58
CA GLU A 451 -12.96 -1.07 7.18
C GLU A 451 -13.15 -0.06 6.04
N PHE A 452 -14.05 -0.33 5.08
CA PHE A 452 -14.39 0.65 4.03
C PHE A 452 -14.94 1.94 4.64
N ASP A 453 -15.97 1.84 5.48
CA ASP A 453 -16.62 3.01 6.04
C ASP A 453 -15.68 3.83 6.93
N GLN A 454 -14.85 3.17 7.74
CA GLN A 454 -13.87 3.80 8.63
C GLN A 454 -12.75 4.51 7.86
N ILE A 455 -12.11 3.83 6.89
CA ILE A 455 -11.03 4.44 6.10
C ILE A 455 -11.58 5.57 5.22
N PHE A 456 -12.74 5.37 4.60
CA PHE A 456 -13.28 6.32 3.63
C PHE A 456 -13.69 7.64 4.30
N SER A 457 -14.29 7.59 5.50
CA SER A 457 -14.61 8.81 6.24
C SER A 457 -13.37 9.60 6.67
N ASP A 458 -12.30 8.89 7.06
CA ASP A 458 -11.06 9.51 7.51
C ASP A 458 -10.33 10.25 6.37
N LEU A 459 -10.40 9.74 5.15
CA LEU A 459 -9.70 10.30 3.98
C LEU A 459 -10.43 11.50 3.37
N PHE A 460 -11.76 11.45 3.26
CA PHE A 460 -12.54 12.44 2.52
C PHE A 460 -13.37 13.40 3.38
N MET A 461 -13.39 13.20 4.71
CA MET A 461 -13.99 14.10 5.71
C MET A 461 -15.38 14.64 5.31
N ARG A 462 -15.53 15.96 5.09
CA ARG A 462 -16.81 16.62 4.81
C ARG A 462 -17.45 16.22 3.46
N LYS A 463 -16.65 15.74 2.51
CA LYS A 463 -17.12 15.33 1.17
C LYS A 463 -17.44 13.83 1.09
N THR A 464 -17.27 13.08 2.18
CA THR A 464 -17.46 11.62 2.27
C THR A 464 -18.78 11.15 1.65
N ALA A 465 -19.90 11.83 1.94
CA ALA A 465 -21.21 11.40 1.44
C ALA A 465 -21.28 11.37 -0.09
N PHE A 466 -20.75 12.40 -0.75
CA PHE A 466 -20.75 12.52 -2.20
C PHE A 466 -19.80 11.51 -2.86
N TYR A 467 -18.58 11.39 -2.34
CA TYR A 467 -17.63 10.38 -2.82
C TYR A 467 -18.18 8.95 -2.69
N LYS A 468 -18.90 8.63 -1.60
CA LYS A 468 -19.55 7.32 -1.44
C LYS A 468 -20.59 7.07 -2.52
N GLN A 469 -21.32 8.08 -2.97
CA GLN A 469 -22.30 7.92 -4.04
C GLN A 469 -21.62 7.57 -5.36
N ILE A 470 -20.50 8.23 -5.70
CA ILE A 470 -19.70 7.90 -6.90
C ILE A 470 -19.21 6.44 -6.84
N VAL A 471 -18.60 6.03 -5.73
CA VAL A 471 -18.08 4.66 -5.56
C VAL A 471 -19.20 3.63 -5.64
N ARG A 472 -20.38 3.91 -5.06
CA ARG A 472 -21.56 3.05 -5.18
C ARG A 472 -22.04 2.96 -6.63
N ALA A 473 -22.07 4.08 -7.35
CA ALA A 473 -22.46 4.09 -8.76
C ALA A 473 -21.53 3.24 -9.64
N LEU A 474 -20.24 3.17 -9.29
CA LEU A 474 -19.21 2.36 -9.96
C LEU A 474 -19.11 0.91 -9.45
N SER A 475 -19.74 0.58 -8.32
CA SER A 475 -19.65 -0.77 -7.74
C SER A 475 -20.30 -1.86 -8.59
N THR A 476 -21.19 -1.48 -9.52
CA THR A 476 -21.88 -2.39 -10.44
C THR A 476 -21.12 -2.64 -11.74
N GLY A 477 -20.01 -1.95 -11.97
CA GLY A 477 -19.23 -2.03 -13.22
C GLY A 477 -18.61 -0.70 -13.61
N ALA A 478 -17.72 -0.74 -14.60
CA ALA A 478 -17.11 0.45 -15.19
C ALA A 478 -18.19 1.34 -15.81
N LYS A 479 -18.05 2.66 -15.65
CA LYS A 479 -18.97 3.66 -16.19
C LYS A 479 -18.22 4.86 -16.72
N GLU A 480 -18.78 5.46 -17.76
CA GLU A 480 -18.34 6.74 -18.27
C GLU A 480 -18.76 7.86 -17.33
N GLN A 481 -18.06 9.00 -17.44
CA GLN A 481 -18.33 10.16 -16.62
C GLN A 481 -19.78 10.65 -16.75
N GLU A 482 -20.38 10.53 -17.93
CA GLU A 482 -21.77 10.91 -18.19
C GLU A 482 -22.76 9.98 -17.47
N GLU A 483 -22.52 8.67 -17.55
CA GLU A 483 -23.32 7.67 -16.85
C GLU A 483 -23.25 7.84 -15.32
N ILE A 484 -22.08 8.21 -14.78
CA ILE A 484 -21.90 8.54 -13.37
C ILE A 484 -22.73 9.79 -13.01
N CYS A 485 -22.69 10.84 -13.83
CA CYS A 485 -23.46 12.07 -13.57
C CYS A 485 -24.97 11.79 -13.58
N THR A 486 -25.44 10.99 -14.54
CA THR A 486 -26.83 10.54 -14.64
C THR A 486 -27.25 9.71 -13.42
N ALA A 487 -26.43 8.76 -12.98
CA ALA A 487 -26.74 7.93 -11.80
C ALA A 487 -26.81 8.75 -10.50
N LEU A 488 -26.10 9.88 -10.45
CA LEU A 488 -26.07 10.80 -9.31
C LEU A 488 -27.10 11.93 -9.41
N ASN A 489 -27.84 12.02 -10.53
CA ASN A 489 -28.75 13.12 -10.84
C ASN A 489 -28.10 14.51 -10.70
N ILE A 490 -26.88 14.65 -11.24
CA ILE A 490 -26.13 15.90 -11.25
C ILE A 490 -25.84 16.31 -12.69
N ALA A 491 -25.91 17.62 -12.98
CA ALA A 491 -25.43 18.11 -14.28
C ALA A 491 -23.89 17.97 -14.38
N ARG A 492 -23.39 17.87 -15.61
CA ARG A 492 -21.96 17.79 -15.92
C ARG A 492 -21.29 19.14 -15.60
N HIS A 493 -20.89 19.32 -14.35
CA HIS A 493 -20.13 20.50 -13.90
C HIS A 493 -18.65 20.13 -13.69
N GLY A 494 -17.74 21.09 -13.87
CA GLY A 494 -16.28 20.85 -13.83
C GLY A 494 -15.70 20.23 -12.55
N ARG A 495 -16.47 20.12 -11.45
CA ARG A 495 -16.01 19.51 -10.20
C ARG A 495 -16.05 17.98 -10.18
N ILE A 496 -16.83 17.32 -11.04
CA ILE A 496 -16.89 15.84 -11.03
C ILE A 496 -15.55 15.23 -11.45
N SER A 497 -14.82 15.86 -12.37
CA SER A 497 -13.49 15.42 -12.77
C SER A 497 -12.49 15.52 -11.63
N GLU A 498 -12.55 16.58 -10.80
CA GLU A 498 -11.72 16.71 -9.60
C GLU A 498 -12.03 15.59 -8.61
N TYR A 499 -13.31 15.25 -8.40
CA TYR A 499 -13.71 14.17 -7.50
C TYR A 499 -13.26 12.79 -7.99
N LEU A 500 -13.41 12.50 -9.28
CA LEU A 500 -12.93 11.24 -9.86
C LEU A 500 -11.42 11.13 -9.72
N HIS A 501 -10.69 12.21 -10.01
CA HIS A 501 -9.23 12.23 -9.86
C HIS A 501 -8.78 12.06 -8.39
N GLU A 502 -9.48 12.67 -7.42
CA GLU A 502 -9.18 12.47 -6.00
C GLU A 502 -9.42 11.00 -5.54
N LEU A 503 -10.48 10.35 -6.05
CA LEU A 503 -10.76 8.93 -5.79
C LEU A 503 -9.73 8.01 -6.43
N GLU A 504 -9.26 8.36 -7.63
CA GLU A 504 -8.19 7.66 -8.37
C GLU A 504 -6.88 7.74 -7.59
N LEU A 505 -6.45 8.94 -7.18
CA LEU A 505 -5.24 9.13 -6.37
C LEU A 505 -5.31 8.41 -5.01
N ALA A 506 -6.51 8.23 -4.47
CA ALA A 506 -6.75 7.51 -3.23
C ALA A 506 -6.91 5.99 -3.42
N ASP A 507 -6.80 5.49 -4.66
CA ASP A 507 -6.84 4.07 -5.03
C ASP A 507 -8.19 3.40 -4.68
N PHE A 508 -9.28 4.17 -4.80
CA PHE A 508 -10.66 3.66 -4.64
C PHE A 508 -11.34 3.37 -5.98
N ILE A 509 -10.90 4.04 -7.05
CA ILE A 509 -11.34 3.79 -8.42
C ILE A 509 -10.09 3.77 -9.30
N ALA A 510 -10.16 3.05 -10.42
CA ALA A 510 -9.19 3.16 -11.48
C ALA A 510 -9.82 3.92 -12.64
N LYS A 511 -9.04 4.79 -13.29
CA LYS A 511 -9.43 5.33 -14.58
C LYS A 511 -8.85 4.43 -15.65
N ASP A 512 -9.74 3.98 -16.51
CA ASP A 512 -9.37 3.26 -17.70
C ASP A 512 -9.30 4.23 -18.88
N HIS A 513 -8.25 4.09 -19.68
CA HIS A 513 -8.18 4.70 -20.99
C HIS A 513 -8.50 3.58 -21.95
N THR A 514 -9.67 3.63 -22.59
CA THR A 514 -10.01 2.67 -23.65
C THR A 514 -8.85 2.57 -24.62
N TRP A 515 -8.24 1.38 -24.67
CA TRP A 515 -7.27 1.05 -25.71
C TRP A 515 -8.11 0.66 -26.93
N ASN A 516 -7.72 1.09 -28.13
CA ASN A 516 -8.33 0.62 -29.37
C ASN A 516 -7.89 -0.84 -29.65
N ILE A 517 -8.26 -1.74 -28.75
CA ILE A 517 -8.00 -3.18 -28.82
C ILE A 517 -9.35 -3.86 -28.72
N GLN A 518 -9.62 -4.81 -29.59
CA GLN A 518 -10.78 -5.69 -29.62
C GLN A 518 -10.37 -7.11 -29.19
N THR A 519 -11.35 -7.97 -28.90
CA THR A 519 -11.14 -9.39 -28.58
C THR A 519 -11.30 -10.33 -29.77
N GLY A 520 -11.97 -9.86 -30.81
CA GLY A 520 -12.45 -10.66 -31.92
C GLY A 520 -13.77 -11.40 -31.63
N ILE A 521 -14.57 -10.95 -30.65
CA ILE A 521 -15.89 -11.50 -30.35
C ILE A 521 -16.94 -10.52 -30.85
N ILE A 522 -17.67 -10.94 -31.87
CA ILE A 522 -18.66 -10.09 -32.54
C ILE A 522 -19.86 -9.88 -31.63
N THR A 523 -20.18 -8.60 -31.40
CA THR A 523 -21.28 -8.19 -30.53
C THR A 523 -22.55 -7.86 -31.31
N ASP A 524 -22.44 -7.51 -32.60
CA ASP A 524 -23.59 -7.20 -33.45
C ASP A 524 -23.27 -7.42 -34.95
N ILE A 525 -24.31 -7.49 -35.79
CA ILE A 525 -24.20 -7.54 -37.25
C ILE A 525 -24.82 -6.27 -37.85
N GLY A 526 -23.96 -5.37 -38.32
CA GLY A 526 -24.33 -4.14 -38.99
C GLY A 526 -24.82 -4.37 -40.42
N THR A 527 -25.61 -3.43 -40.94
CA THR A 527 -26.03 -3.40 -42.35
C THR A 527 -25.64 -2.08 -43.00
N ILE A 528 -24.93 -2.11 -44.12
CA ILE A 528 -24.64 -0.91 -44.91
C ILE A 528 -25.95 -0.37 -45.50
N THR A 529 -26.36 0.84 -45.12
CA THR A 529 -27.58 1.49 -45.62
C THR A 529 -27.31 2.51 -46.70
N ASP A 530 -26.15 3.16 -46.66
CA ASP A 530 -25.75 4.16 -47.65
C ASP A 530 -24.22 4.26 -47.74
N THR A 531 -23.74 4.71 -48.90
CA THR A 531 -22.31 4.86 -49.22
C THR A 531 -22.07 6.14 -49.99
N THR A 532 -21.17 6.99 -49.52
CA THR A 532 -20.78 8.22 -50.22
C THR A 532 -19.26 8.34 -50.32
N THR A 533 -18.77 9.04 -51.34
CA THR A 533 -17.33 9.28 -51.51
C THR A 533 -17.00 10.71 -51.09
N HIS A 534 -16.09 10.85 -50.13
CA HIS A 534 -15.62 12.13 -49.64
C HIS A 534 -14.70 12.81 -50.70
N PRO A 535 -14.57 14.15 -50.73
CA PRO A 535 -13.69 14.86 -51.67
C PRO A 535 -12.22 14.40 -51.69
N ASN A 536 -11.71 13.91 -50.57
CA ASN A 536 -10.35 13.34 -50.46
C ASN A 536 -10.28 11.88 -50.98
N SER A 537 -11.34 11.40 -51.63
CA SER A 537 -11.51 10.05 -52.17
C SER A 537 -11.57 8.91 -51.12
N ASP A 538 -11.82 9.26 -49.86
CA ASP A 538 -12.20 8.31 -48.80
C ASP A 538 -13.66 7.87 -48.99
N GLN A 539 -14.00 6.66 -48.54
CA GLN A 539 -15.38 6.17 -48.56
C GLN A 539 -16.04 6.38 -47.20
N ILE A 540 -17.26 6.89 -47.23
CA ILE A 540 -18.11 7.07 -46.05
C ILE A 540 -19.20 5.98 -46.10
N PHE A 541 -19.33 5.24 -45.01
CA PHE A 541 -20.35 4.21 -44.86
C PHE A 541 -21.32 4.58 -43.75
N HIS A 542 -22.61 4.46 -44.05
CA HIS A 542 -23.69 4.54 -43.08
C HIS A 542 -24.09 3.11 -42.69
N ILE A 543 -23.97 2.79 -41.40
CA ILE A 543 -24.11 1.44 -40.87
C ILE A 543 -25.27 1.42 -39.87
N LYS A 544 -26.33 0.69 -40.22
CA LYS A 544 -27.45 0.42 -39.32
C LYS A 544 -27.09 -0.69 -38.34
N THR A 545 -27.36 -0.48 -37.06
CA THR A 545 -27.07 -1.42 -35.97
C THR A 545 -28.21 -1.45 -34.94
N GLN A 546 -28.39 -2.56 -34.22
CA GLN A 546 -29.45 -2.67 -33.21
C GLN A 546 -28.99 -2.19 -31.83
N ASN A 547 -27.69 -2.18 -31.57
CA ASN A 547 -27.10 -1.82 -30.27
C ASN A 547 -26.44 -0.44 -30.25
N LEU A 548 -27.20 0.62 -30.54
CA LEU A 548 -26.66 1.99 -30.61
C LEU A 548 -26.52 2.72 -29.27
N SER A 549 -27.20 2.27 -28.22
CA SER A 549 -27.19 2.92 -26.89
C SER A 549 -25.81 2.97 -26.22
N SER A 550 -24.81 2.30 -26.78
CA SER A 550 -23.43 2.22 -26.28
C SER A 550 -22.40 2.88 -27.20
N ILE A 551 -22.82 3.48 -28.32
CA ILE A 551 -21.91 4.07 -29.31
C ILE A 551 -22.00 5.60 -29.25
N SER A 552 -20.84 6.25 -29.13
CA SER A 552 -20.66 7.69 -29.15
C SER A 552 -19.80 8.15 -30.32
N LYS A 553 -19.95 9.42 -30.71
CA LYS A 553 -19.09 10.04 -31.72
C LYS A 553 -17.64 10.07 -31.22
N GLY A 554 -16.71 9.62 -32.06
CA GLY A 554 -15.29 9.46 -31.72
C GLY A 554 -14.91 8.06 -31.24
N ASP A 555 -15.88 7.17 -31.00
CA ASP A 555 -15.58 5.79 -30.61
C ASP A 555 -14.94 5.01 -31.76
N SER A 556 -14.12 4.03 -31.39
CA SER A 556 -13.50 3.11 -32.33
C SER A 556 -14.28 1.79 -32.37
N ILE A 557 -14.75 1.42 -33.56
CA ILE A 557 -15.55 0.22 -33.80
C ILE A 557 -14.87 -0.60 -34.89
N ALA A 558 -14.61 -1.88 -34.61
CA ALA A 558 -14.15 -2.83 -35.61
C ALA A 558 -15.32 -3.23 -36.52
N CYS A 559 -15.27 -2.78 -37.77
CA CYS A 559 -16.23 -3.09 -38.82
C CYS A 559 -15.66 -4.20 -39.70
N SER A 560 -16.11 -5.44 -39.50
CA SER A 560 -15.51 -6.67 -40.05
C SER A 560 -13.99 -6.72 -39.84
N GLY A 561 -13.54 -6.37 -38.63
CA GLY A 561 -12.11 -6.38 -38.25
C GLY A 561 -11.33 -5.13 -38.67
N VAL A 562 -11.95 -4.15 -39.34
CA VAL A 562 -11.30 -2.86 -39.63
C VAL A 562 -11.67 -1.87 -38.52
N CYS A 563 -10.71 -1.41 -37.74
CA CYS A 563 -10.92 -0.39 -36.71
C CYS A 563 -11.23 0.96 -37.36
N LEU A 564 -12.45 1.45 -37.19
CA LEU A 564 -12.94 2.70 -37.76
C LEU A 564 -13.50 3.62 -36.68
N THR A 565 -13.31 4.93 -36.88
CA THR A 565 -13.82 5.94 -35.96
C THR A 565 -15.22 6.41 -36.36
N VAL A 566 -16.13 6.47 -35.39
CA VAL A 566 -17.49 6.98 -35.59
C VAL A 566 -17.44 8.49 -35.78
N VAL A 567 -17.82 8.97 -36.97
CA VAL A 567 -17.81 10.40 -37.32
C VAL A 567 -19.15 11.09 -37.08
N ASP A 568 -20.25 10.35 -37.14
CA ASP A 568 -21.59 10.86 -36.92
C ASP A 568 -22.57 9.76 -36.51
N ILE A 569 -23.68 10.13 -35.88
CA ILE A 569 -24.72 9.20 -35.42
C ILE A 569 -26.10 9.80 -35.68
N MET A 570 -26.97 9.04 -36.34
CA MET A 570 -28.35 9.42 -36.64
C MET A 570 -29.29 8.24 -36.37
N SER A 571 -30.12 8.36 -35.34
CA SER A 571 -31.11 7.34 -34.94
C SER A 571 -30.49 5.97 -34.70
N ASP A 572 -30.71 5.00 -35.60
CA ASP A 572 -30.23 3.61 -35.55
C ASP A 572 -29.05 3.38 -36.52
N ILE A 573 -28.40 4.45 -36.98
CA ILE A 573 -27.31 4.45 -37.94
C ILE A 573 -26.11 5.22 -37.38
N PHE A 574 -24.92 4.64 -37.45
CA PHE A 574 -23.66 5.37 -37.24
C PHE A 574 -22.88 5.47 -38.55
N THR A 575 -22.09 6.53 -38.68
CA THR A 575 -21.33 6.85 -39.87
C THR A 575 -19.84 6.69 -39.58
N VAL A 576 -19.12 6.05 -40.51
CA VAL A 576 -17.65 5.90 -40.46
C VAL A 576 -17.03 6.34 -41.78
N GLN A 577 -15.79 6.82 -41.70
CA GLN A 577 -14.98 7.17 -42.86
C GLN A 577 -13.80 6.20 -42.96
N VAL A 578 -13.61 5.63 -44.15
CA VAL A 578 -12.55 4.65 -44.45
C VAL A 578 -11.56 5.27 -45.42
N SER A 579 -10.30 5.31 -45.01
CA SER A 579 -9.22 5.87 -45.83
C SER A 579 -8.92 5.02 -47.05
N GLN A 580 -8.43 5.65 -48.12
CA GLN A 580 -7.97 4.91 -49.30
C GLN A 580 -6.90 3.85 -48.99
N GLU A 581 -6.02 4.09 -48.03
CA GLU A 581 -4.98 3.13 -47.63
C GLU A 581 -5.60 1.86 -47.04
N THR A 582 -6.58 2.02 -46.16
CA THR A 582 -7.33 0.90 -45.57
C THR A 582 -8.07 0.10 -46.64
N MET A 583 -8.65 0.78 -47.63
CA MET A 583 -9.37 0.15 -48.74
C MET A 583 -8.49 -0.69 -49.68
N LYS A 584 -7.16 -0.53 -49.62
CA LYS A 584 -6.21 -1.36 -50.40
C LYS A 584 -5.97 -2.73 -49.76
N VAL A 585 -6.06 -2.80 -48.43
CA VAL A 585 -5.71 -4.00 -47.65
C VAL A 585 -6.93 -4.71 -47.05
N ALA A 586 -8.08 -4.04 -46.98
CA ALA A 586 -9.33 -4.59 -46.47
C ALA A 586 -10.40 -4.77 -47.57
N ASN A 587 -11.36 -5.66 -47.33
CA ASN A 587 -12.49 -5.97 -48.19
C ASN A 587 -13.58 -4.87 -48.21
N SER A 588 -13.38 -3.76 -47.51
CA SER A 588 -14.32 -2.63 -47.46
C SER A 588 -14.55 -2.00 -48.84
N ASN A 589 -13.64 -2.20 -49.79
CA ASN A 589 -13.83 -1.90 -51.21
C ASN A 589 -14.96 -2.67 -51.91
N THR A 590 -15.41 -3.78 -51.33
CA THR A 590 -16.54 -4.58 -51.84
C THR A 590 -17.86 -4.27 -51.15
N TRP A 591 -17.87 -3.41 -50.14
CA TRP A 591 -19.08 -3.12 -49.37
C TRP A 591 -20.05 -2.29 -50.21
N LYS A 592 -21.27 -2.80 -50.36
CA LYS A 592 -22.37 -2.18 -51.08
C LYS A 592 -23.59 -2.08 -50.15
N ILE A 593 -24.54 -1.22 -50.50
CA ILE A 593 -25.82 -1.12 -49.79
C ILE A 593 -26.45 -2.51 -49.65
N GLY A 594 -26.89 -2.83 -48.43
CA GLY A 594 -27.44 -4.13 -48.04
C GLY A 594 -26.42 -5.14 -47.52
N LYS A 595 -25.11 -4.91 -47.68
CA LYS A 595 -24.07 -5.81 -47.16
C LYS A 595 -24.14 -5.87 -45.63
N LYS A 596 -24.09 -7.10 -45.10
CA LYS A 596 -23.94 -7.38 -43.66
C LYS A 596 -22.46 -7.40 -43.28
N ILE A 597 -22.12 -6.78 -42.16
CA ILE A 597 -20.76 -6.69 -41.61
C ILE A 597 -20.76 -7.01 -40.12
N ASN A 598 -19.69 -7.65 -39.63
CA ASN A 598 -19.53 -7.88 -38.19
C ASN A 598 -19.18 -6.56 -37.50
N LEU A 599 -19.68 -6.34 -36.28
CA LEU A 599 -19.37 -5.18 -35.46
C LEU A 599 -18.86 -5.60 -34.08
N GLU A 600 -17.77 -4.99 -33.64
CA GLU A 600 -17.22 -5.12 -32.29
C GLU A 600 -16.71 -3.76 -31.81
N GLN A 601 -17.10 -3.36 -30.60
CA GLN A 601 -16.61 -2.12 -29.99
C GLN A 601 -15.20 -2.32 -29.41
N ALA A 602 -14.40 -1.25 -29.36
CA ALA A 602 -13.13 -1.28 -28.64
C ALA A 602 -13.34 -1.70 -27.17
N MET A 603 -12.47 -2.59 -26.70
CA MET A 603 -12.46 -3.05 -25.32
C MET A 603 -12.07 -1.93 -24.36
N ARG A 604 -12.69 -1.98 -23.20
CA ARG A 604 -12.20 -1.34 -21.97
C ARG A 604 -11.23 -2.31 -21.29
N LEU A 605 -10.23 -1.82 -20.56
CA LEU A 605 -9.35 -2.60 -19.69
C LEU A 605 -10.10 -3.44 -18.65
N SER A 606 -11.31 -3.02 -18.26
CA SER A 606 -12.18 -3.83 -17.38
C SER A 606 -12.88 -4.99 -18.09
N ASP A 607 -12.88 -5.00 -19.42
CA ASP A 607 -13.56 -6.02 -20.21
C ASP A 607 -12.76 -7.31 -20.21
N LYS A 608 -13.46 -8.44 -20.41
CA LYS A 608 -12.82 -9.74 -20.52
C LYS A 608 -12.10 -9.83 -21.85
N ILE A 609 -10.86 -10.35 -21.82
CA ILE A 609 -10.17 -10.78 -23.03
C ILE A 609 -10.66 -12.19 -23.37
N ASP A 610 -11.84 -12.29 -23.98
CA ASP A 610 -12.40 -13.55 -24.48
C ASP A 610 -11.99 -13.71 -25.96
N GLY A 611 -11.03 -14.59 -26.28
CA GLY A 611 -10.46 -14.68 -27.63
C GLY A 611 -8.96 -14.39 -27.61
N HIS A 612 -8.50 -13.44 -28.44
CA HIS A 612 -7.12 -12.93 -28.39
C HIS A 612 -7.08 -11.42 -28.63
N LEU A 613 -5.89 -10.81 -28.56
CA LEU A 613 -5.74 -9.38 -28.79
C LEU A 613 -5.87 -9.08 -30.29
N VAL A 614 -6.90 -8.33 -30.65
CA VAL A 614 -7.20 -7.87 -32.01
C VAL A 614 -7.02 -6.36 -32.02
N GLN A 615 -6.20 -5.82 -32.91
CA GLN A 615 -5.98 -4.38 -33.07
C GLN A 615 -7.01 -3.74 -34.00
N GLY A 616 -7.64 -4.54 -34.86
CA GLY A 616 -8.48 -4.05 -35.95
C GLY A 616 -7.66 -3.44 -37.09
N HIS A 617 -6.39 -3.84 -37.21
CA HIS A 617 -5.48 -3.46 -38.28
C HIS A 617 -5.35 -4.64 -39.25
N VAL A 618 -6.18 -4.63 -40.28
CA VAL A 618 -6.23 -5.69 -41.29
C VAL A 618 -4.91 -5.73 -42.08
N ASP A 619 -4.28 -6.91 -42.12
CA ASP A 619 -3.04 -7.17 -42.84
C ASP A 619 -3.24 -7.51 -44.31
N GLY A 620 -4.41 -8.05 -44.64
CA GLY A 620 -4.77 -8.40 -46.01
C GLY A 620 -6.12 -9.08 -46.10
N ILE A 621 -6.38 -9.68 -47.26
CA ILE A 621 -7.60 -10.43 -47.53
C ILE A 621 -7.30 -11.89 -47.85
N VAL A 622 -8.20 -12.78 -47.40
CA VAL A 622 -8.18 -14.21 -47.71
C VAL A 622 -9.42 -14.58 -48.50
N LYS A 623 -9.34 -15.59 -49.35
CA LYS A 623 -10.48 -16.06 -50.16
C LYS A 623 -10.98 -17.40 -49.65
N ILE A 624 -12.29 -17.56 -49.52
CA ILE A 624 -12.92 -18.82 -49.16
C ILE A 624 -12.82 -19.80 -50.33
N LEU A 625 -12.15 -20.93 -50.10
CA LEU A 625 -11.99 -22.01 -51.07
C LEU A 625 -13.09 -23.06 -50.92
N THR A 626 -13.35 -23.51 -49.69
CA THR A 626 -14.41 -24.47 -49.39
C THR A 626 -15.09 -24.14 -48.05
N ILE A 627 -16.35 -24.54 -47.94
CA ILE A 627 -17.13 -24.54 -46.69
C ILE A 627 -17.76 -25.93 -46.58
N GLU A 628 -17.32 -26.72 -45.61
CA GLU A 628 -17.78 -28.09 -45.40
C GLU A 628 -18.46 -28.21 -44.04
N ARG A 629 -19.68 -28.76 -44.03
CA ARG A 629 -20.41 -28.96 -42.78
C ARG A 629 -20.00 -30.28 -42.13
N ASN A 630 -19.40 -30.19 -40.96
CA ASN A 630 -18.96 -31.31 -40.13
C ASN A 630 -19.81 -31.36 -38.85
N LEU A 631 -20.80 -32.26 -38.83
CA LEU A 631 -21.81 -32.36 -37.79
C LEU A 631 -22.54 -31.00 -37.60
N ASP A 632 -22.27 -30.34 -36.48
CA ASP A 632 -22.84 -29.05 -36.11
C ASP A 632 -21.89 -27.87 -36.43
N SER A 633 -20.64 -28.14 -36.82
CA SER A 633 -19.64 -27.11 -37.15
C SER A 633 -19.40 -26.97 -38.65
N HIS A 634 -18.83 -25.84 -39.06
CA HIS A 634 -18.46 -25.57 -40.45
C HIS A 634 -16.94 -25.42 -40.55
N GLU A 635 -16.29 -26.33 -41.27
CA GLU A 635 -14.88 -26.19 -41.60
C GLU A 635 -14.76 -25.30 -42.84
N ILE A 636 -14.00 -24.21 -42.72
CA ILE A 636 -13.75 -23.27 -43.81
C ILE A 636 -12.29 -23.37 -44.20
N LYS A 637 -12.04 -23.59 -45.48
CA LYS A 637 -10.70 -23.57 -46.08
C LYS A 637 -10.45 -22.26 -46.80
N LEU A 638 -9.31 -21.63 -46.52
CA LEU A 638 -8.99 -20.27 -46.94
C LEU A 638 -7.66 -20.25 -47.71
N SER A 639 -7.59 -19.48 -48.79
CA SER A 639 -6.30 -19.11 -49.38
C SER A 639 -5.72 -17.89 -48.66
N CYS A 640 -4.43 -17.94 -48.38
CA CYS A 640 -3.68 -16.91 -47.69
C CYS A 640 -2.51 -16.43 -48.56
N PRO A 641 -2.24 -15.12 -48.61
CA PRO A 641 -1.02 -14.61 -49.22
C PRO A 641 0.23 -15.21 -48.57
N GLN A 642 1.23 -15.52 -49.39
CA GLN A 642 2.42 -16.27 -48.96
C GLN A 642 3.25 -15.48 -47.93
N GLU A 643 3.24 -14.16 -48.02
CA GLU A 643 3.88 -13.24 -47.09
C GLU A 643 3.23 -13.21 -45.70
N LEU A 644 1.93 -13.54 -45.61
CA LEU A 644 1.18 -13.54 -44.35
C LEU A 644 1.12 -14.92 -43.68
N ILE A 645 1.23 -16.01 -44.45
CA ILE A 645 1.07 -17.37 -43.90
C ILE A 645 2.12 -17.70 -42.81
N LYS A 646 3.31 -17.09 -42.85
CA LYS A 646 4.35 -17.31 -41.84
C LYS A 646 3.90 -16.89 -40.43
N PHE A 647 2.88 -16.05 -40.32
CA PHE A 647 2.29 -15.62 -39.05
C PHE A 647 1.09 -16.47 -38.63
N VAL A 648 0.60 -17.36 -39.50
CA VAL A 648 -0.54 -18.25 -39.26
C VAL A 648 -0.01 -19.61 -38.82
N ALA A 649 -0.10 -19.90 -37.52
CA ALA A 649 0.39 -21.14 -36.94
C ALA A 649 -0.75 -22.13 -36.66
N LYS A 650 -0.52 -23.43 -36.86
CA LYS A 650 -1.47 -24.48 -36.44
C LYS A 650 -1.72 -24.39 -34.93
N LYS A 651 -3.00 -24.38 -34.51
CA LYS A 651 -3.48 -24.10 -33.15
C LYS A 651 -3.18 -22.68 -32.63
N GLY A 652 -2.62 -21.81 -33.46
CA GLY A 652 -2.53 -20.38 -33.19
C GLY A 652 -3.87 -19.68 -33.40
N SER A 653 -3.89 -18.42 -33.02
CA SER A 653 -5.03 -17.52 -33.22
C SER A 653 -4.93 -16.80 -34.55
N VAL A 654 -6.07 -16.49 -35.15
CA VAL A 654 -6.19 -15.65 -36.34
C VAL A 654 -7.50 -14.88 -36.27
N THR A 655 -7.55 -13.68 -36.84
CA THR A 655 -8.78 -12.89 -36.91
C THR A 655 -9.30 -12.82 -38.35
N LEU A 656 -10.55 -13.24 -38.55
CA LEU A 656 -11.22 -13.21 -39.85
C LEU A 656 -12.50 -12.39 -39.80
N ASN A 657 -12.58 -11.31 -40.58
CA ASN A 657 -13.68 -10.32 -40.49
C ASN A 657 -13.95 -9.87 -39.03
N GLY A 658 -12.89 -9.72 -38.22
CA GLY A 658 -13.00 -9.38 -36.81
C GLY A 658 -13.39 -10.55 -35.90
N VAL A 659 -13.49 -11.78 -36.40
CA VAL A 659 -13.78 -12.96 -35.56
C VAL A 659 -12.48 -13.65 -35.16
N SER A 660 -12.21 -13.75 -33.87
CA SER A 660 -11.10 -14.51 -33.30
C SER A 660 -11.35 -16.01 -33.45
N LEU A 661 -10.46 -16.71 -34.15
CA LEU A 661 -10.58 -18.13 -34.47
C LEU A 661 -9.28 -18.88 -34.19
N THR A 662 -9.40 -20.18 -33.95
CA THR A 662 -8.27 -21.09 -33.87
C THR A 662 -7.99 -21.73 -35.22
N VAL A 663 -6.73 -21.72 -35.64
CA VAL A 663 -6.29 -22.37 -36.89
C VAL A 663 -6.22 -23.88 -36.69
N ASN A 664 -6.94 -24.63 -37.51
CA ASN A 664 -6.99 -26.10 -37.45
C ASN A 664 -5.79 -26.74 -38.15
N SER A 665 -5.50 -26.28 -39.37
CA SER A 665 -4.40 -26.77 -40.20
C SER A 665 -3.83 -25.65 -41.07
N VAL A 666 -2.56 -25.78 -41.43
CA VAL A 666 -1.85 -24.86 -42.32
C VAL A 666 -1.10 -25.71 -43.35
N ILE A 667 -1.26 -25.37 -44.61
CA ILE A 667 -0.62 -26.02 -45.75
C ILE A 667 0.14 -24.94 -46.52
N THR A 668 1.45 -24.88 -46.29
CA THR A 668 2.35 -24.02 -47.08
C THR A 668 2.83 -24.80 -48.29
N ARG A 669 2.62 -24.25 -49.50
CA ARG A 669 3.33 -24.75 -50.68
C ARG A 669 4.75 -24.18 -50.64
N PRO A 670 5.81 -25.00 -50.64
CA PRO A 670 7.17 -24.47 -50.64
C PRO A 670 7.45 -23.72 -51.95
N LEU A 671 8.07 -22.55 -51.85
CA LEU A 671 8.52 -21.72 -52.98
C LEU A 671 9.68 -22.36 -53.80
N SER A 672 10.09 -23.58 -53.46
CA SER A 672 11.12 -24.34 -54.19
C SER A 672 10.78 -25.83 -54.26
N LYS A 673 10.00 -26.21 -55.28
CA LYS A 673 10.12 -27.53 -55.93
C LYS A 673 9.80 -27.38 -57.42
N PHE A 674 10.63 -26.61 -58.12
CA PHE A 674 10.92 -26.96 -59.51
C PHE A 674 11.80 -28.21 -59.47
N VAL A 675 11.22 -29.36 -59.78
CA VAL A 675 11.98 -30.58 -60.07
C VAL A 675 12.57 -30.39 -61.45
N CYS A 676 13.87 -30.10 -61.51
CA CYS A 676 14.65 -30.27 -62.73
C CYS A 676 15.53 -31.51 -62.53
N GLY A 677 15.12 -32.63 -63.13
CA GLY A 677 15.94 -33.85 -63.29
C GLY A 677 16.39 -34.56 -61.99
N GLU A 678 15.71 -35.65 -61.65
CA GLU A 678 16.18 -36.86 -60.93
C GLU A 678 17.32 -36.83 -59.87
N LYS A 679 17.57 -35.74 -59.14
CA LYS A 679 18.44 -35.79 -57.95
C LYS A 679 17.89 -35.05 -56.74
N PHE A 680 17.69 -35.83 -55.67
CA PHE A 680 17.56 -35.34 -54.30
C PHE A 680 18.97 -34.89 -53.85
N LEU A 681 19.14 -33.59 -53.57
CA LEU A 681 20.31 -33.09 -52.84
C LEU A 681 19.87 -32.84 -51.40
N GLY A 682 20.43 -33.64 -50.48
CA GLY A 682 20.28 -33.46 -49.04
C GLY A 682 20.92 -32.16 -48.55
N GLU A 683 20.64 -31.85 -47.28
CA GLU A 683 21.08 -30.66 -46.54
C GLU A 683 22.51 -30.23 -46.90
N ALA A 684 22.63 -29.18 -47.71
CA ALA A 684 23.91 -28.55 -48.00
C ALA A 684 23.83 -27.07 -47.59
N GLN A 685 24.81 -26.71 -46.77
CA GLN A 685 25.14 -25.38 -46.31
C GLN A 685 25.18 -24.38 -47.48
N ALA A 686 24.18 -23.50 -47.57
CA ALA A 686 24.28 -22.28 -48.38
C ALA A 686 24.57 -21.11 -47.43
N SER A 687 25.64 -20.35 -47.71
CA SER A 687 26.04 -19.20 -46.91
C SER A 687 25.09 -18.02 -47.17
N THR A 688 24.91 -17.20 -46.13
CA THR A 688 23.96 -16.08 -46.04
C THR A 688 24.09 -15.02 -47.15
N ALA A 689 25.17 -15.05 -47.95
CA ALA A 689 25.43 -14.08 -49.00
C ALA A 689 24.66 -14.34 -50.31
N GLU A 690 24.26 -15.57 -50.62
CA GLU A 690 23.49 -15.86 -51.85
C GLU A 690 22.00 -15.48 -51.74
N TYR A 691 21.46 -15.39 -50.52
CA TYR A 691 20.06 -14.98 -50.29
C TYR A 691 19.82 -13.47 -50.44
N LEU A 692 20.85 -12.64 -50.25
CA LEU A 692 20.72 -11.18 -50.27
C LEU A 692 20.60 -10.59 -51.68
N ASN A 693 21.20 -11.23 -52.69
CA ASN A 693 21.20 -10.70 -54.05
C ASN A 693 19.86 -10.86 -54.80
N VAL A 694 18.92 -11.67 -54.31
CA VAL A 694 17.60 -11.83 -54.95
C VAL A 694 16.59 -10.79 -54.45
N PHE A 695 16.85 -10.13 -53.32
CA PHE A 695 15.90 -9.17 -52.72
C PHE A 695 16.02 -7.74 -53.28
N GLU A 696 17.12 -7.37 -53.92
CA GLU A 696 17.32 -5.99 -54.42
C GLU A 696 16.67 -5.72 -55.79
N GLU A 697 16.33 -6.74 -56.60
CA GLU A 697 15.79 -6.52 -57.95
C GLU A 697 14.26 -6.37 -58.04
N HIS A 698 13.50 -6.47 -56.94
CA HIS A 698 12.02 -6.44 -56.98
C HIS A 698 11.37 -5.24 -56.28
N SER A 699 12.15 -4.25 -55.82
CA SER A 699 11.60 -3.03 -55.21
C SER A 699 11.18 -1.94 -56.21
N GLN A 700 11.22 -2.20 -57.52
CA GLN A 700 10.91 -1.21 -58.57
C GLN A 700 9.93 -1.74 -59.62
N ALA A 701 8.69 -2.06 -59.24
CA ALA A 701 7.56 -2.15 -60.18
C ALA A 701 6.21 -2.08 -59.47
N LEU A 702 5.85 -0.90 -58.95
CA LEU A 702 4.47 -0.57 -58.58
C LEU A 702 3.95 0.52 -59.52
N THR A 703 3.59 0.13 -60.74
CA THR A 703 2.85 0.96 -61.69
C THR A 703 1.40 0.51 -61.78
N THR A 704 0.53 1.35 -61.21
CA THR A 704 -0.78 1.76 -61.75
C THR A 704 -1.53 0.77 -62.65
N LYS A 705 -2.46 -0.02 -62.09
CA LYS A 705 -3.72 -0.45 -62.73
C LYS A 705 -4.73 -1.05 -61.72
N LEU A 706 -6.02 -0.90 -62.03
CA LEU A 706 -7.19 -1.25 -61.19
C LEU A 706 -7.22 -2.74 -60.75
N PRO A 707 -7.76 -3.09 -59.57
CA PRO A 707 -7.99 -4.47 -59.18
C PRO A 707 -9.38 -4.93 -59.64
N SER A 708 -9.55 -5.22 -60.94
CA SER A 708 -10.70 -6.01 -61.42
C SER A 708 -10.37 -7.50 -61.56
N GLU A 709 -9.11 -7.92 -61.41
CA GLU A 709 -8.71 -9.32 -61.36
C GLU A 709 -7.49 -9.43 -60.42
N ILE A 710 -7.72 -9.81 -59.15
CA ILE A 710 -6.62 -10.34 -58.34
C ILE A 710 -6.31 -11.71 -58.92
N GLU A 711 -5.34 -11.78 -59.83
CA GLU A 711 -4.68 -13.05 -60.15
C GLU A 711 -4.08 -13.59 -58.85
N PHE A 712 -4.80 -14.51 -58.18
CA PHE A 712 -4.21 -15.34 -57.14
C PHE A 712 -3.07 -16.10 -57.80
N GLN A 713 -1.84 -15.63 -57.58
CA GLN A 713 -0.64 -16.27 -58.10
C GLN A 713 -0.65 -17.76 -57.75
N LYS A 714 -0.29 -18.60 -58.71
CA LYS A 714 0.00 -20.03 -58.52
C LYS A 714 1.08 -20.16 -57.44
N GLY A 715 0.67 -20.28 -56.17
CA GLY A 715 1.57 -20.26 -55.02
C GLY A 715 0.93 -19.94 -53.67
N SER A 716 -0.35 -19.56 -53.59
CA SER A 716 -1.00 -19.25 -52.31
C SER A 716 -0.99 -20.44 -51.34
N ALA A 717 -0.59 -20.16 -50.09
CA ALA A 717 -0.72 -21.10 -49.00
C ALA A 717 -2.18 -21.19 -48.54
N GLU A 718 -2.53 -22.27 -47.85
CA GLU A 718 -3.90 -22.54 -47.42
C GLU A 718 -3.94 -22.80 -45.91
N PHE A 719 -5.01 -22.40 -45.25
CA PHE A 719 -5.27 -22.81 -43.86
C PHE A 719 -6.76 -23.10 -43.65
N THR A 720 -7.06 -23.86 -42.59
CA THR A 720 -8.44 -24.18 -42.22
C THR A 720 -8.78 -23.66 -40.83
N VAL A 721 -10.03 -23.27 -40.65
CA VAL A 721 -10.63 -22.90 -39.36
C VAL A 721 -11.95 -23.65 -39.22
N ASN A 722 -12.33 -23.99 -37.98
CA ASN A 722 -13.63 -24.58 -37.70
C ASN A 722 -14.55 -23.59 -36.97
N ILE A 723 -15.74 -23.37 -37.51
CA ILE A 723 -16.73 -22.43 -36.97
C ILE A 723 -17.82 -23.22 -36.24
N ILE A 724 -17.96 -22.96 -34.94
CA ILE A 724 -19.01 -23.58 -34.11
C ILE A 724 -20.40 -22.99 -34.42
N PRO A 725 -21.51 -23.69 -34.10
CA PRO A 725 -22.88 -23.24 -34.39
C PRO A 725 -23.15 -21.80 -33.94
N TYR A 726 -22.79 -21.49 -32.70
CA TYR A 726 -23.03 -20.17 -32.12
C TYR A 726 -22.34 -19.06 -32.92
N THR A 727 -21.07 -19.24 -33.27
CA THR A 727 -20.31 -18.28 -34.07
C THR A 727 -20.88 -18.17 -35.49
N TRP A 728 -21.34 -19.27 -36.08
CA TRP A 728 -21.97 -19.26 -37.40
C TRP A 728 -23.23 -18.39 -37.42
N GLU A 729 -24.12 -18.60 -36.45
CA GLU A 729 -25.41 -17.90 -36.34
C GLU A 729 -25.29 -16.42 -35.95
N ASN A 730 -24.24 -16.05 -35.20
CA ASN A 730 -24.07 -14.69 -34.66
C ASN A 730 -23.02 -13.85 -35.42
N THR A 731 -22.50 -14.34 -36.54
CA THR A 731 -21.57 -13.57 -37.38
C THR A 731 -21.98 -13.57 -38.85
N THR A 732 -21.23 -12.85 -39.67
CA THR A 732 -21.45 -12.79 -41.11
C THR A 732 -21.08 -14.07 -41.86
N PHE A 733 -20.43 -15.05 -41.20
CA PHE A 733 -20.08 -16.32 -41.84
C PHE A 733 -21.28 -17.05 -42.45
N GLN A 734 -22.46 -16.99 -41.83
CA GLN A 734 -23.69 -17.57 -42.38
C GLN A 734 -24.14 -16.98 -43.73
N TYR A 735 -23.68 -15.77 -44.06
CA TYR A 735 -23.99 -15.11 -45.34
C TYR A 735 -22.88 -15.27 -46.38
N ASN A 736 -21.72 -15.83 -45.98
CA ASN A 736 -20.58 -15.97 -46.87
C ASN A 736 -20.72 -17.19 -47.79
N LYS A 737 -20.16 -17.05 -49.00
CA LYS A 737 -20.13 -18.10 -50.02
C LYS A 737 -18.70 -18.43 -50.42
N ILE A 738 -18.52 -19.58 -51.07
CA ILE A 738 -17.27 -19.92 -51.75
C ILE A 738 -16.91 -18.79 -52.73
N ASN A 739 -15.63 -18.43 -52.76
CA ASN A 739 -15.05 -17.28 -53.47
C ASN A 739 -15.25 -15.89 -52.84
N ASP A 740 -15.95 -15.76 -51.70
CA ASP A 740 -15.96 -14.51 -50.95
C ASP A 740 -14.59 -14.21 -50.32
N TYR A 741 -14.35 -12.92 -50.07
CA TYR A 741 -13.14 -12.42 -49.43
C TYR A 741 -13.41 -11.99 -47.99
N LEU A 742 -12.49 -12.35 -47.10
CA LEU A 742 -12.52 -12.00 -45.68
C LEU A 742 -11.28 -11.18 -45.33
N ASN A 743 -11.45 -10.22 -44.43
CA ASN A 743 -10.33 -9.50 -43.82
C ASN A 743 -9.55 -10.45 -42.93
N LEU A 744 -8.24 -10.47 -43.09
CA LEU A 744 -7.29 -11.22 -42.26
C LEU A 744 -6.48 -10.24 -41.43
N GLU A 745 -6.48 -10.45 -40.13
CA GLU A 745 -5.51 -9.87 -39.20
C GLU A 745 -4.74 -11.02 -38.54
N ILE A 746 -3.40 -10.93 -38.59
CA ILE A 746 -2.51 -11.92 -38.00
C ILE A 746 -2.35 -11.68 -36.50
N ASP A 747 -1.98 -12.73 -35.75
CA ASP A 747 -1.71 -12.59 -34.32
C ASP A 747 -0.55 -11.62 -34.08
N MET A 748 -0.80 -10.58 -33.27
CA MET A 748 0.19 -9.57 -32.92
C MET A 748 1.44 -10.17 -32.28
N ILE A 749 1.31 -11.27 -31.51
CA ILE A 749 2.44 -11.99 -30.93
C ILE A 749 3.32 -12.58 -32.04
N ALA A 750 2.72 -13.14 -33.10
CA ALA A 750 3.48 -13.68 -34.22
C ALA A 750 4.30 -12.59 -34.93
N ARG A 751 3.75 -11.37 -35.06
CA ARG A 751 4.48 -10.23 -35.62
C ARG A 751 5.70 -9.83 -34.78
N TYR A 752 5.53 -9.69 -33.47
CA TYR A 752 6.64 -9.33 -32.58
C TYR A 752 7.70 -10.43 -32.51
N LEU A 753 7.30 -11.71 -32.59
CA LEU A 753 8.24 -12.83 -32.66
C LEU A 753 9.08 -12.79 -33.95
N ASP A 754 8.47 -12.54 -35.10
CA ASP A 754 9.20 -12.39 -36.38
C ASP A 754 10.21 -11.23 -36.30
N GLN A 755 9.80 -10.08 -35.75
CA GLN A 755 10.69 -8.93 -35.55
C GLN A 755 11.85 -9.23 -34.58
N LEU A 756 11.58 -9.91 -33.47
CA LEU A 756 12.61 -10.34 -32.52
C LEU A 756 13.60 -11.32 -33.14
N MET A 757 13.11 -12.25 -33.97
CA MET A 757 13.96 -13.19 -34.68
C MET A 757 14.84 -12.46 -35.70
N GLN A 758 14.29 -11.54 -36.48
CA GLN A 758 15.10 -10.72 -37.42
C GLN A 758 16.21 -9.94 -36.71
N HIS A 759 15.95 -9.40 -35.51
CA HIS A 759 16.98 -8.70 -34.71
C HIS A 759 18.03 -9.59 -34.05
N LYS A 760 17.78 -10.90 -33.95
CA LYS A 760 18.73 -11.85 -33.33
C LYS A 760 19.69 -12.46 -34.36
N TYR A 761 19.34 -12.37 -35.65
CA TYR A 761 20.12 -12.89 -36.78
C TYR A 761 20.77 -11.78 -37.64
N ASN A 762 20.41 -10.51 -37.40
CA ASN A 762 21.22 -9.34 -37.75
C ASN A 762 22.13 -8.97 -36.58
#